data_AF-A0A1Y4NA72-F1
#
_entry.id   AF-A0A1Y4NA72-F1
#
_cell.length_a   1.000
_cell.length_b   1.000
_cell.length_c   1.000
_cell.angle_alpha   90.00
_cell.angle_beta   90.00
_cell.angle_gamma   90.00
#
_symmetry.space_group_name_H-M   'P 1'
#
loop_
_entity.id
_entity.type
_entity.pdbx_description
1 polymer ?
#
loop_
_entity_poly.entity_id
_entity_poly.type
_entity_poly.pdbx_seq_one_letter_code
_entity_poly.pdbx_strand_id
1 'polypeptide(L)'
;MKFESRANQKNNFPKKSEPDIFFHTKGSYKSFGIQSLYKDLFVSVKSYADSALITFPEGHKEKKGEELLAFLMPEELFRYIKERAKQNDYKEFIVDIHKSNKIALFVQEMFHGDNEKYSKKMFAECFRRHFVDLLKNAIFSQFLRSELESIAKVITPESISEPAHGKFIKLLNGGHKYISIAIANIFASAMLGLFSMEYAVPITARNKRGIQNAKTYLLNDLGMRYIWVPESVTTSFEELFNVQSSFDHGDFAAAYRSVENWLKRHEQNAPMKELAKAYQLKGLTLCKLAKSKERGFEGQVGNGIKLLKKSISTGAAEPYVYWFLYKHYEEEGSETAVKYLKTAFAQKYAKAVVEVAFLYLNEKTGIKDISYEEILAKIEHIISHESANETTDIGKCYYLRGKFARKNGDESEAQKNFEIAARKGNERAKQELIQKERVAERGIFPSFSNQPKAKCCFANTLTGTNYQVISTFPNDEWALFSPVKTAVNGIQFARNIDEFINLQHIGEFEFCRPQIVFLFMSEDKEKNLNECLELLDKLFNAVIELSDKQKWELIDNTYIYVSAKYETASMLIDANTSQMGNGIYFKVHIADENRDTVHKLLCDVPLFLPALNGAKSENSTKVILFGSSEMNYCFVKESIASAYLGAIHPIDITLLGENADVLESRFQQECPGVFGCPDITCIRSKFIRCSIKETDFPKLISGQLQINPSDNKAVHRKEPDDDIAEALKYGNYFIVDYADDLENIRFAMELRTWLLRSRDTFDRTPFIGVKVSEKQNSYLTSHLTLAGQAAGDSYYNKYDLFPFGISAQTYHYKNIIEDSVLNRIALQIHKFYYLDNDLDKKDEKKLKEALEECKRSAENDFYSFSYNADSSISTAIGLCYRFFAAKCILASKEDYLDFGALKSLEVLSEFSDQLNSNSKEELAKIEQSRWNSFMLIRGWLPADINQVKAYEAQSSGSAHKHVLAKLHPFIREWDDLDDPNLEKVLGILKLKSNYNKKPQVTTRRSIADTTRFFITDSKEHEQTH
;
A
#
# COMPACT_ATOMS: atom_id res chain seq x y z
N MET A 1 68.83 5.63 23.96
CA MET A 1 67.52 5.16 24.47
C MET A 1 66.49 5.44 23.36
N LYS A 2 65.80 4.47 22.74
CA LYS A 2 64.68 3.61 23.25
C LYS A 2 63.60 4.49 23.91
N PHE A 3 62.32 4.49 23.58
CA PHE A 3 61.43 3.46 23.01
C PHE A 3 60.23 4.11 22.27
N GLU A 4 59.57 3.26 21.49
CA GLU A 4 58.34 3.35 20.70
C GLU A 4 57.07 3.84 21.44
N SER A 5 56.07 4.32 20.69
CA SER A 5 54.71 3.74 20.74
C SER A 5 53.78 4.13 19.57
N ARG A 6 53.31 3.09 18.86
CA ARG A 6 51.94 2.87 18.34
C ARG A 6 51.26 3.94 17.47
N ALA A 7 51.29 3.70 16.15
CA ALA A 7 50.28 4.17 15.20
C ALA A 7 49.84 3.02 14.27
N ASN A 8 48.53 2.81 14.19
CA ASN A 8 47.76 2.18 13.11
C ASN A 8 48.12 0.75 12.64
N GLN A 9 47.38 -0.24 13.16
CA GLN A 9 47.14 -1.50 12.44
C GLN A 9 46.32 -1.19 11.16
N LYS A 10 47.03 -0.95 10.05
CA LYS A 10 46.47 -0.98 8.70
C LYS A 10 46.01 -2.41 8.37
N ASN A 11 44.87 -2.52 7.68
CA ASN A 11 44.37 -3.72 7.01
C ASN A 11 45.50 -4.40 6.21
N ASN A 12 46.06 -5.50 6.75
CA ASN A 12 46.93 -6.40 6.02
C ASN A 12 46.06 -7.41 5.24
N PHE A 13 45.39 -6.94 4.19
CA PHE A 13 44.84 -7.81 3.15
C PHE A 13 45.76 -7.75 1.92
N PRO A 14 45.97 -8.86 1.18
CA PRO A 14 46.85 -8.86 0.02
C PRO A 14 46.40 -7.84 -1.03
N LYS A 15 47.38 -7.28 -1.74
CA LYS A 15 47.11 -6.36 -2.87
C LYS A 15 46.34 -7.13 -3.96
N LYS A 16 45.38 -6.45 -4.61
CA LYS A 16 44.39 -6.90 -5.63
C LYS A 16 44.93 -7.55 -6.93
N SER A 17 45.98 -8.37 -6.83
CA SER A 17 46.61 -9.12 -7.93
C SER A 17 46.57 -10.64 -7.72
N GLU A 18 45.99 -11.09 -6.60
CA GLU A 18 45.71 -12.50 -6.28
C GLU A 18 44.22 -12.78 -6.53
N PRO A 19 43.77 -14.05 -6.66
CA PRO A 19 42.39 -14.39 -7.02
C PRO A 19 41.34 -13.69 -6.15
N ASP A 20 40.95 -12.50 -6.60
CA ASP A 20 39.94 -11.65 -6.00
C ASP A 20 38.61 -12.37 -5.91
N ILE A 21 37.91 -12.05 -4.83
CA ILE A 21 36.53 -12.44 -4.58
C ILE A 21 35.64 -11.29 -5.05
N PHE A 22 34.69 -11.57 -5.95
CA PHE A 22 33.82 -10.57 -6.54
C PHE A 22 32.98 -9.86 -5.46
N PHE A 23 32.92 -8.52 -5.49
CA PHE A 23 31.85 -7.77 -4.85
C PHE A 23 30.66 -7.68 -5.81
N HIS A 24 29.57 -8.36 -5.51
CA HIS A 24 28.27 -8.10 -6.14
C HIS A 24 27.38 -7.32 -5.18
N THR A 25 26.88 -6.19 -5.64
CA THR A 25 25.82 -5.47 -4.94
C THR A 25 24.50 -6.25 -5.07
N LYS A 26 24.09 -6.89 -3.97
CA LYS A 26 22.77 -7.50 -3.68
C LYS A 26 22.49 -8.92 -4.21
N GLY A 27 22.34 -9.86 -3.25
CA GLY A 27 21.12 -10.66 -3.05
C GLY A 27 20.82 -11.88 -3.95
N SER A 28 21.61 -12.20 -4.97
CA SER A 28 21.30 -13.32 -5.89
C SER A 28 21.80 -14.71 -5.43
N TYR A 29 22.69 -14.77 -4.43
CA TYR A 29 23.28 -16.03 -3.95
C TYR A 29 22.84 -16.35 -2.52
N LYS A 30 22.47 -17.61 -2.25
CA LYS A 30 22.14 -18.07 -0.89
C LYS A 30 23.38 -17.99 0.00
N SER A 31 23.29 -17.33 1.15
CA SER A 31 24.35 -17.33 2.17
C SER A 31 24.42 -18.69 2.87
N PHE A 32 25.62 -19.24 3.07
CA PHE A 32 25.83 -20.42 3.91
C PHE A 32 27.16 -20.33 4.66
N GLY A 33 27.25 -20.91 5.86
CA GLY A 33 28.51 -21.01 6.62
C GLY A 33 29.18 -22.37 6.42
N ILE A 34 30.49 -22.49 6.71
CA ILE A 34 31.18 -23.79 6.77
C ILE A 34 30.46 -24.72 7.75
N GLN A 35 29.95 -24.14 8.85
CA GLN A 35 29.14 -24.85 9.81
C GLN A 35 27.81 -25.36 9.23
N SER A 36 27.13 -24.54 8.42
CA SER A 36 25.87 -24.93 7.78
C SER A 36 26.10 -26.07 6.78
N LEU A 37 27.11 -25.91 5.91
CA LEU A 37 27.51 -26.93 4.95
C LEU A 37 27.93 -28.25 5.62
N TYR A 38 28.69 -28.18 6.72
CA TYR A 38 29.04 -29.35 7.52
C TYR A 38 27.80 -30.03 8.12
N LYS A 39 26.88 -29.24 8.67
CA LYS A 39 25.66 -29.77 9.28
C LYS A 39 24.73 -30.43 8.27
N ASP A 40 24.58 -29.82 7.10
CA ASP A 40 23.76 -30.33 6.00
C ASP A 40 24.30 -31.67 5.47
N LEU A 41 25.63 -31.81 5.37
CA LEU A 41 26.25 -33.02 4.83
C LEU A 41 26.44 -34.12 5.88
N PHE A 42 26.79 -33.79 7.13
CA PHE A 42 27.30 -34.77 8.11
C PHE A 42 26.48 -34.92 9.40
N VAL A 43 25.47 -34.09 9.69
CA VAL A 43 24.80 -34.08 11.02
C VAL A 43 23.28 -34.30 10.97
N SER A 44 22.50 -33.45 10.27
CA SER A 44 21.02 -33.38 10.20
C SER A 44 20.43 -32.07 10.78
N VAL A 45 19.69 -31.29 9.96
CA VAL A 45 19.02 -30.03 10.38
C VAL A 45 17.68 -29.74 9.67
N LYS A 46 17.04 -30.68 8.95
CA LYS A 46 15.72 -30.40 8.34
C LYS A 46 14.64 -31.30 8.91
N SER A 47 13.55 -30.68 9.37
CA SER A 47 12.44 -31.24 10.16
C SER A 47 11.57 -32.29 9.46
N TYR A 48 12.02 -32.90 8.36
CA TYR A 48 11.27 -33.92 7.61
C TYR A 48 12.23 -34.87 6.87
N ALA A 49 13.04 -35.64 7.61
CA ALA A 49 13.63 -36.96 7.28
C ALA A 49 14.95 -37.16 8.07
N ASP A 50 14.94 -38.02 9.08
CA ASP A 50 15.98 -38.20 10.11
C ASP A 50 17.28 -38.89 9.65
N SER A 51 18.00 -38.38 8.63
CA SER A 51 19.37 -38.88 8.38
C SER A 51 20.30 -37.85 7.74
N ALA A 52 21.56 -37.83 8.19
CA ALA A 52 22.64 -37.11 7.53
C ALA A 52 22.84 -37.62 6.10
N LEU A 53 23.22 -36.72 5.17
CA LEU A 53 23.46 -37.10 3.77
C LEU A 53 24.68 -38.02 3.61
N ILE A 54 25.60 -37.96 4.57
CA ILE A 54 26.80 -38.80 4.66
C ILE A 54 26.84 -39.41 6.06
N THR A 55 26.85 -40.74 6.14
CA THR A 55 26.89 -41.48 7.40
C THR A 55 28.16 -42.34 7.48
N PHE A 56 28.71 -42.45 8.69
CA PHE A 56 29.88 -43.28 8.96
C PHE A 56 29.45 -44.57 9.68
N PRO A 57 30.07 -45.74 9.39
CA PRO A 57 29.73 -47.00 10.04
C PRO A 57 29.83 -46.98 11.57
N GLU A 58 30.78 -46.22 12.11
CA GLU A 58 31.01 -46.08 13.56
C GLU A 58 30.15 -44.97 14.20
N GLY A 59 29.29 -44.32 13.40
CA GLY A 59 28.55 -43.12 13.79
C GLY A 59 29.43 -41.86 13.78
N HIS A 60 28.78 -40.69 13.69
CA HIS A 60 29.46 -39.40 13.67
C HIS A 60 28.78 -38.42 14.62
N LYS A 61 29.54 -37.88 15.57
CA LYS A 61 29.06 -36.87 16.52
C LYS A 61 29.36 -35.46 15.99
N GLU A 62 28.45 -34.52 16.23
CA GLU A 62 28.63 -33.12 15.84
C GLU A 62 29.92 -32.53 16.45
N LYS A 63 30.88 -32.17 15.61
CA LYS A 63 32.13 -31.48 15.98
C LYS A 63 31.93 -29.96 15.97
N LYS A 64 32.64 -29.25 16.86
CA LYS A 64 32.58 -27.78 17.01
C LYS A 64 33.98 -27.19 17.17
N GLY A 65 34.15 -25.92 16.81
CA GLY A 65 35.41 -25.19 17.05
C GLY A 65 36.62 -25.84 16.38
N GLU A 66 37.71 -25.99 17.13
CA GLU A 66 38.95 -26.64 16.67
C GLU A 66 38.69 -28.04 16.11
N GLU A 67 37.86 -28.87 16.77
CA GLU A 67 37.58 -30.24 16.34
C GLU A 67 36.89 -30.32 14.98
N LEU A 68 36.03 -29.34 14.67
CA LEU A 68 35.37 -29.26 13.37
C LEU A 68 36.39 -28.94 12.27
N LEU A 69 37.28 -27.98 12.53
CA LEU A 69 38.29 -27.61 11.54
C LEU A 69 39.32 -28.73 11.33
N ALA A 70 39.72 -29.43 12.40
CA ALA A 70 40.58 -30.60 12.33
C ALA A 70 39.95 -31.74 11.52
N PHE A 71 38.62 -31.88 11.55
CA PHE A 71 37.89 -32.87 10.77
C PHE A 71 37.80 -32.49 9.29
N LEU A 72 37.59 -31.22 8.96
CA LEU A 72 37.38 -30.76 7.59
C LEU A 72 38.67 -30.46 6.82
N MET A 73 39.82 -30.37 7.49
CA MET A 73 41.07 -29.91 6.86
C MET A 73 42.16 -30.98 6.96
N PRO A 74 43.02 -31.13 5.93
CA PRO A 74 44.17 -32.03 5.98
C PRO A 74 45.07 -31.72 7.18
N GLU A 75 45.59 -32.76 7.85
CA GLU A 75 46.42 -32.61 9.06
C GLU A 75 47.63 -31.70 8.84
N GLU A 76 48.24 -31.80 7.65
CA GLU A 76 49.40 -31.01 7.21
C GLU A 76 49.10 -29.50 7.21
N LEU A 77 47.90 -29.10 6.82
CA LEU A 77 47.44 -27.71 6.80
C LEU A 77 46.90 -27.30 8.18
N PHE A 78 46.22 -28.22 8.87
CA PHE A 78 45.70 -27.99 10.22
C PHE A 78 46.79 -27.70 11.24
N ARG A 79 47.93 -28.38 11.16
CA ARG A 79 49.09 -28.11 12.03
C ARG A 79 49.58 -26.67 11.91
N TYR A 80 49.64 -26.15 10.68
CA TYR A 80 50.04 -24.77 10.41
C TYR A 80 49.12 -23.75 11.09
N ILE A 81 47.81 -24.02 11.12
CA ILE A 81 46.80 -23.19 11.80
C ILE A 81 46.88 -23.38 13.32
N LYS A 82 47.01 -24.63 13.79
CA LYS A 82 47.02 -24.98 15.21
C LYS A 82 48.14 -24.32 15.99
N GLU A 83 49.32 -24.19 15.38
CA GLU A 83 50.48 -23.51 15.99
C GLU A 83 50.28 -21.99 16.15
N ARG A 84 49.29 -21.38 15.47
CA ARG A 84 49.13 -19.92 15.37
C ARG A 84 47.75 -19.39 15.80
N ALA A 85 46.72 -20.22 15.84
CA ALA A 85 45.34 -19.84 16.15
C ALA A 85 44.97 -20.13 17.62
N LYS A 86 44.16 -19.25 18.21
CA LYS A 86 43.57 -19.38 19.56
C LYS A 86 42.16 -19.95 19.47
N GLN A 87 41.62 -20.44 20.59
CA GLN A 87 40.28 -21.03 20.64
C GLN A 87 39.16 -20.13 20.07
N ASN A 88 39.24 -18.82 20.33
CA ASN A 88 38.30 -17.84 19.79
C ASN A 88 38.39 -17.70 18.25
N ASP A 89 39.59 -17.86 17.68
CA ASP A 89 39.79 -17.74 16.23
C ASP A 89 39.02 -18.85 15.48
N TYR A 90 38.95 -20.07 16.03
CA TYR A 90 38.14 -21.17 15.47
C TYR A 90 36.65 -20.89 15.55
N LYS A 91 36.17 -20.39 16.70
CA LYS A 91 34.77 -20.04 16.88
C LYS A 91 34.34 -18.94 15.88
N GLU A 92 35.15 -17.90 15.73
CA GLU A 92 34.90 -16.82 14.77
C GLU A 92 34.99 -17.29 13.31
N PHE A 93 35.83 -18.27 12.99
CA PHE A 93 35.96 -18.80 11.63
C PHE A 93 34.73 -19.62 11.22
N ILE A 94 34.10 -20.29 12.18
CA ILE A 94 32.98 -21.21 11.97
C ILE A 94 31.62 -20.49 12.02
N VAL A 95 31.47 -19.43 12.84
CA VAL A 95 30.21 -18.66 12.96
C VAL A 95 29.96 -17.75 11.75
N ASP A 96 28.69 -17.50 11.42
CA ASP A 96 28.24 -16.82 10.18
C ASP A 96 28.59 -15.32 10.10
N ILE A 97 29.06 -14.67 11.18
CA ILE A 97 29.12 -13.21 11.32
C ILE A 97 30.51 -12.76 11.81
N HIS A 98 31.44 -12.31 10.95
CA HIS A 98 32.56 -11.42 11.33
C HIS A 98 33.42 -10.95 10.13
N LYS A 99 33.82 -9.66 10.12
CA LYS A 99 34.53 -8.98 9.01
C LYS A 99 36.01 -9.36 8.79
N SER A 100 36.66 -10.08 9.69
CA SER A 100 38.07 -10.48 9.54
C SER A 100 38.41 -11.59 10.52
N ASN A 101 38.82 -12.76 10.03
CA ASN A 101 39.26 -13.87 10.87
C ASN A 101 40.69 -14.29 10.50
N LYS A 102 41.54 -14.53 11.51
CA LYS A 102 42.94 -14.91 11.32
C LYS A 102 43.13 -16.24 10.60
N ILE A 103 42.26 -17.22 10.81
CA ILE A 103 42.29 -18.52 10.14
C ILE A 103 42.06 -18.33 8.63
N ALA A 104 41.18 -17.41 8.21
CA ALA A 104 40.99 -17.11 6.79
C ALA A 104 42.27 -16.55 6.16
N LEU A 105 42.99 -15.67 6.86
CA LEU A 105 44.29 -15.16 6.42
C LEU A 105 45.34 -16.28 6.30
N PHE A 106 45.41 -17.19 7.28
CA PHE A 106 46.34 -18.32 7.21
C PHE A 106 46.01 -19.28 6.05
N VAL A 107 44.72 -19.52 5.78
CA VAL A 107 44.29 -20.33 4.62
C VAL A 107 44.70 -19.66 3.30
N GLN A 108 44.55 -18.34 3.20
CA GLN A 108 44.99 -17.56 2.04
C GLN A 108 46.51 -17.57 1.89
N GLU A 109 47.27 -17.40 2.98
CA GLU A 109 48.74 -17.50 2.99
C GLU A 109 49.23 -18.89 2.54
N MET A 110 48.54 -19.96 2.94
CA MET A 110 48.89 -21.32 2.50
C MET A 110 48.60 -21.55 1.01
N PHE A 111 47.64 -20.83 0.43
CA PHE A 111 47.30 -20.94 -0.98
C PHE A 111 48.15 -20.01 -1.86
N HIS A 112 48.57 -18.85 -1.34
CA HIS A 112 49.30 -17.80 -2.08
C HIS A 112 50.79 -17.70 -1.78
N GLY A 113 51.27 -18.24 -0.66
CA GLY A 113 52.64 -18.04 -0.22
C GLY A 113 53.68 -18.69 -1.15
N ASP A 114 54.81 -18.00 -1.33
CA ASP A 114 56.02 -18.49 -2.03
C ASP A 114 56.75 -19.63 -1.28
N ASN A 115 56.08 -20.28 -0.33
CA ASN A 115 56.67 -21.33 0.47
C ASN A 115 56.75 -22.60 -0.39
N GLU A 116 57.97 -23.06 -0.72
CA GLU A 116 58.25 -24.23 -1.58
C GLU A 116 57.50 -25.51 -1.16
N LYS A 117 56.95 -25.55 0.05
CA LYS A 117 56.17 -26.65 0.62
C LYS A 117 54.73 -26.79 0.08
N TYR A 118 54.07 -25.72 -0.40
CA TYR A 118 52.65 -25.76 -0.79
C TYR A 118 52.38 -24.91 -2.05
N SER A 119 52.35 -25.53 -3.25
CA SER A 119 51.87 -24.84 -4.45
C SER A 119 50.33 -24.73 -4.44
N LYS A 120 49.75 -23.75 -5.17
CA LYS A 120 48.28 -23.63 -5.39
C LYS A 120 47.64 -24.96 -5.80
N LYS A 121 48.36 -25.78 -6.58
CA LYS A 121 47.96 -27.13 -7.00
C LYS A 121 48.05 -28.16 -5.85
N MET A 122 49.08 -28.09 -5.01
CA MET A 122 49.25 -28.95 -3.84
C MET A 122 48.14 -28.73 -2.82
N PHE A 123 47.70 -27.48 -2.62
CA PHE A 123 46.61 -27.14 -1.72
C PHE A 123 45.32 -27.92 -2.04
N ALA A 124 44.87 -27.87 -3.31
CA ALA A 124 43.70 -28.62 -3.75
C ALA A 124 43.88 -30.14 -3.59
N GLU A 125 45.09 -30.64 -3.91
CA GLU A 125 45.37 -32.08 -3.85
C GLU A 125 45.39 -32.64 -2.42
N CYS A 126 45.90 -31.88 -1.44
CA CYS A 126 45.85 -32.25 -0.02
C CYS A 126 44.40 -32.41 0.46
N PHE A 127 43.51 -31.47 0.11
CA PHE A 127 42.08 -31.57 0.44
C PHE A 127 41.43 -32.80 -0.18
N ARG A 128 41.72 -33.06 -1.47
CA ARG A 128 41.17 -34.24 -2.17
C ARG A 128 41.61 -35.54 -1.51
N ARG A 129 42.89 -35.66 -1.17
CA ARG A 129 43.42 -36.84 -0.46
C ARG A 129 42.71 -37.03 0.89
N HIS A 130 42.66 -35.97 1.70
CA HIS A 130 42.01 -35.99 3.00
C HIS A 130 40.56 -36.47 2.94
N PHE A 131 39.73 -35.90 2.06
CA PHE A 131 38.31 -36.29 1.96
C PHE A 131 38.09 -37.65 1.31
N VAL A 132 38.94 -38.06 0.36
CA VAL A 132 38.86 -39.41 -0.21
C VAL A 132 39.14 -40.46 0.87
N ASP A 133 40.14 -40.23 1.72
CA ASP A 133 40.46 -41.13 2.83
C ASP A 133 39.41 -41.06 3.94
N LEU A 134 39.00 -39.86 4.34
CA LEU A 134 37.96 -39.62 5.35
C LEU A 134 36.66 -40.32 4.99
N LEU A 135 36.21 -40.19 3.74
CA LEU A 135 34.92 -40.71 3.29
C LEU A 135 34.97 -42.14 2.78
N LYS A 136 36.15 -42.78 2.72
CA LYS A 136 36.34 -44.10 2.08
C LYS A 136 35.32 -45.16 2.50
N ASN A 137 34.93 -45.17 3.77
CA ASN A 137 33.98 -46.11 4.35
C ASN A 137 32.58 -45.50 4.63
N ALA A 138 32.34 -44.25 4.23
CA ALA A 138 31.08 -43.55 4.48
C ALA A 138 30.00 -43.98 3.48
N ILE A 139 28.74 -43.96 3.91
CA ILE A 139 27.56 -44.27 3.10
C ILE A 139 26.92 -42.95 2.64
N PHE A 140 26.65 -42.83 1.34
CA PHE A 140 26.03 -41.64 0.75
C PHE A 140 24.53 -41.84 0.53
N SER A 141 23.73 -40.89 1.00
CA SER A 141 22.29 -40.83 0.77
C SER A 141 21.97 -40.60 -0.71
N GLN A 142 20.81 -41.12 -1.16
CA GLN A 142 20.29 -40.86 -2.51
C GLN A 142 20.05 -39.36 -2.79
N PHE A 143 19.83 -38.55 -1.75
CA PHE A 143 19.58 -37.11 -1.87
C PHE A 143 20.85 -36.26 -1.95
N LEU A 144 22.02 -36.84 -1.63
CA LEU A 144 23.29 -36.12 -1.58
C LEU A 144 23.59 -35.38 -2.89
N ARG A 145 23.35 -36.04 -4.02
CA ARG A 145 23.61 -35.48 -5.34
C ARG A 145 22.80 -34.21 -5.61
N SER A 146 21.50 -34.23 -5.32
CA SER A 146 20.61 -33.08 -5.49
C SER A 146 21.05 -31.90 -4.61
N GLU A 147 21.51 -32.16 -3.39
CA GLU A 147 21.99 -31.11 -2.50
C GLU A 147 23.31 -30.51 -3.01
N LEU A 148 24.25 -31.34 -3.48
CA LEU A 148 25.49 -30.88 -4.09
C LEU A 148 25.24 -30.05 -5.37
N GLU A 149 24.28 -30.44 -6.21
CA GLU A 149 23.87 -29.66 -7.39
C GLU A 149 23.30 -28.28 -7.00
N SER A 150 22.55 -28.20 -5.90
CA SER A 150 22.07 -26.93 -5.33
C SER A 150 23.24 -26.05 -4.84
N ILE A 151 24.22 -26.64 -4.15
CA ILE A 151 25.42 -25.95 -3.66
C ILE A 151 26.27 -25.41 -4.83
N ALA A 152 26.39 -26.16 -5.93
CA ALA A 152 27.20 -25.78 -7.08
C ALA A 152 26.75 -24.52 -7.80
N LYS A 153 25.45 -24.20 -7.76
CA LYS A 153 24.93 -22.92 -8.26
C LYS A 153 25.57 -21.70 -7.58
N VAL A 154 26.16 -21.91 -6.39
CA VAL A 154 26.83 -20.87 -5.61
C VAL A 154 28.36 -21.03 -5.60
N ILE A 155 28.90 -22.24 -5.49
CA ILE A 155 30.36 -22.46 -5.37
C ILE A 155 31.08 -22.50 -6.73
N THR A 156 30.43 -23.05 -7.76
CA THR A 156 30.97 -23.15 -9.12
C THR A 156 29.93 -22.70 -10.16
N PRO A 157 29.42 -21.45 -10.09
CA PRO A 157 28.50 -20.93 -11.08
C PRO A 157 29.13 -20.99 -12.48
N GLU A 158 28.39 -21.60 -13.41
CA GLU A 158 28.79 -21.75 -14.82
C GLU A 158 29.11 -20.39 -15.47
N SER A 159 28.40 -19.33 -15.07
CA SER A 159 28.62 -17.96 -15.55
C SER A 159 29.98 -17.37 -15.17
N ILE A 160 30.65 -17.90 -14.13
CA ILE A 160 31.98 -17.44 -13.71
C ILE A 160 33.06 -18.35 -14.27
N SER A 161 32.85 -19.67 -14.25
CA SER A 161 33.82 -20.64 -14.76
C SER A 161 33.15 -21.90 -15.30
N GLU A 162 32.81 -21.89 -16.60
CA GLU A 162 32.29 -23.06 -17.33
C GLU A 162 33.20 -24.30 -17.15
N PRO A 163 34.55 -24.21 -17.21
CA PRO A 163 35.42 -25.37 -17.01
C PRO A 163 35.32 -25.97 -15.59
N ALA A 164 35.25 -25.13 -14.56
CA ALA A 164 35.11 -25.58 -13.18
C ALA A 164 33.73 -26.20 -12.93
N HIS A 165 32.67 -25.58 -13.46
CA HIS A 165 31.31 -26.12 -13.39
C HIS A 165 31.21 -27.47 -14.11
N GLY A 166 31.72 -27.56 -15.33
CA GLY A 166 31.75 -28.80 -16.10
C GLY A 166 32.53 -29.91 -15.41
N LYS A 167 33.65 -29.58 -14.73
CA LYS A 167 34.38 -30.55 -13.91
C LYS A 167 33.58 -31.01 -12.69
N PHE A 168 32.88 -30.11 -12.00
CA PHE A 168 32.00 -30.45 -10.90
C PHE A 168 30.91 -31.45 -11.34
N ILE A 169 30.19 -31.16 -12.43
CA ILE A 169 29.16 -32.05 -12.97
C ILE A 169 29.75 -33.41 -13.36
N LYS A 170 30.95 -33.45 -13.95
CA LYS A 170 31.65 -34.72 -14.25
C LYS A 170 31.97 -35.51 -12.98
N LEU A 171 32.41 -34.86 -11.91
CA LEU A 171 32.70 -35.52 -10.63
C LEU A 171 31.45 -36.08 -9.95
N LEU A 172 30.33 -35.36 -10.00
CA LEU A 172 29.04 -35.84 -9.48
C LEU A 172 28.48 -37.04 -10.23
N ASN A 173 28.78 -37.16 -11.51
CA ASN A 173 28.41 -38.31 -12.34
C ASN A 173 29.32 -39.52 -12.11
N GLY A 174 30.37 -39.39 -11.31
CA GLY A 174 31.29 -40.48 -10.97
C GLY A 174 30.83 -41.34 -9.79
N GLY A 175 31.61 -42.38 -9.49
CA GLY A 175 31.42 -43.20 -8.28
C GLY A 175 31.90 -42.52 -6.99
N HIS A 176 31.82 -43.24 -5.88
CA HIS A 176 32.08 -42.78 -4.50
C HIS A 176 33.31 -41.85 -4.37
N LYS A 177 34.48 -42.29 -4.86
CA LYS A 177 35.72 -41.50 -4.86
C LYS A 177 35.58 -40.11 -5.51
N TYR A 178 34.85 -40.00 -6.62
CA TYR A 178 34.70 -38.75 -7.36
C TYR A 178 33.76 -37.77 -6.66
N ILE A 179 32.70 -38.28 -6.02
CA ILE A 179 31.83 -37.49 -5.15
C ILE A 179 32.61 -36.96 -3.94
N SER A 180 33.49 -37.78 -3.34
CA SER A 180 34.39 -37.34 -2.26
C SER A 180 35.33 -36.22 -2.72
N ILE A 181 35.83 -36.27 -3.96
CA ILE A 181 36.62 -35.18 -4.57
C ILE A 181 35.77 -33.92 -4.76
N ALA A 182 34.51 -34.04 -5.18
CA ALA A 182 33.61 -32.90 -5.31
C ALA A 182 33.37 -32.21 -3.96
N ILE A 183 33.13 -33.00 -2.90
CA ILE A 183 32.99 -32.50 -1.52
C ILE A 183 34.28 -31.82 -1.05
N ALA A 184 35.44 -32.44 -1.33
CA ALA A 184 36.75 -31.86 -1.02
C ALA A 184 36.94 -30.47 -1.63
N ASN A 185 36.67 -30.36 -2.94
CA ASN A 185 36.79 -29.11 -3.68
C ASN A 185 35.78 -28.05 -3.21
N ILE A 186 34.57 -28.47 -2.78
CA ILE A 186 33.58 -27.59 -2.16
C ILE A 186 34.12 -26.99 -0.86
N PHE A 187 34.67 -27.80 0.04
CA PHE A 187 35.23 -27.28 1.30
C PHE A 187 36.50 -26.45 1.06
N ALA A 188 37.36 -26.84 0.12
CA ALA A 188 38.53 -26.05 -0.26
C ALA A 188 38.12 -24.68 -0.83
N SER A 189 37.14 -24.65 -1.74
CA SER A 189 36.59 -23.42 -2.30
C SER A 189 35.92 -22.57 -1.24
N ALA A 190 35.20 -23.20 -0.30
CA ALA A 190 34.55 -22.51 0.79
C ALA A 190 35.59 -21.87 1.72
N MET A 191 36.62 -22.60 2.15
CA MET A 191 37.63 -22.07 3.06
C MET A 191 38.46 -20.93 2.46
N LEU A 192 38.76 -20.98 1.15
CA LEU A 192 39.39 -19.87 0.43
C LEU A 192 38.41 -18.70 0.21
N GLY A 193 37.14 -19.01 -0.02
CA GLY A 193 36.10 -18.07 -0.39
C GLY A 193 35.64 -17.09 0.70
N LEU A 194 36.06 -17.27 1.96
CA LEU A 194 35.40 -16.67 3.13
C LEU A 194 35.64 -15.16 3.29
N PHE A 195 34.64 -14.35 2.92
CA PHE A 195 34.50 -12.95 3.37
C PHE A 195 33.11 -12.68 3.92
N SER A 196 33.03 -11.81 4.93
CA SER A 196 31.74 -11.34 5.46
C SER A 196 31.22 -10.19 4.60
N MET A 197 30.05 -10.40 3.99
CA MET A 197 29.32 -9.39 3.24
C MET A 197 28.09 -8.95 4.03
N GLU A 198 27.74 -7.67 3.90
CA GLU A 198 26.52 -7.10 4.48
C GLU A 198 25.32 -7.40 3.59
N TYR A 199 24.35 -8.15 4.13
CA TYR A 199 23.10 -8.47 3.46
C TYR A 199 21.95 -7.65 4.06
N ALA A 200 21.13 -7.08 3.17
CA ALA A 200 19.84 -6.55 3.53
C ALA A 200 18.85 -7.71 3.64
N VAL A 201 18.39 -8.02 4.85
CA VAL A 201 17.45 -9.12 5.10
C VAL A 201 16.01 -8.62 4.89
N PRO A 202 15.15 -9.35 4.16
CA PRO A 202 13.72 -9.04 4.10
C PRO A 202 13.08 -9.10 5.48
N ILE A 203 12.18 -8.15 5.76
CA ILE A 203 11.44 -8.08 7.02
C ILE A 203 10.56 -9.33 7.13
N THR A 204 10.87 -10.20 8.08
CA THR A 204 9.94 -11.22 8.55
C THR A 204 9.61 -10.92 10.01
N ALA A 205 8.44 -11.37 10.47
CA ALA A 205 7.77 -10.97 11.71
C ALA A 205 8.58 -11.12 13.03
N ARG A 206 9.83 -11.59 12.99
CA ARG A 206 10.69 -11.79 14.17
C ARG A 206 11.93 -10.90 14.27
N ASN A 207 12.36 -10.19 13.22
CA ASN A 207 13.61 -9.40 13.27
C ASN A 207 13.39 -7.93 12.85
N LYS A 208 13.59 -7.00 13.79
CA LYS A 208 13.71 -5.56 13.52
C LYS A 208 14.96 -5.31 12.67
N ARG A 209 14.87 -4.40 11.70
CA ARG A 209 15.93 -4.00 10.74
C ARG A 209 17.34 -4.24 11.30
N GLY A 210 18.04 -5.22 10.71
CA GLY A 210 19.43 -5.48 10.98
C GLY A 210 20.12 -5.81 9.66
N ILE A 211 21.16 -5.05 9.33
CA ILE A 211 22.13 -5.51 8.33
C ILE A 211 22.72 -6.80 8.88
N GLN A 212 22.48 -7.93 8.22
CA GLN A 212 23.08 -9.19 8.61
C GLN A 212 24.39 -9.36 7.86
N ASN A 213 25.49 -9.37 8.60
CA ASN A 213 26.78 -9.77 8.05
C ASN A 213 26.76 -11.29 7.88
N ALA A 214 26.82 -11.80 6.66
CA ALA A 214 26.93 -13.23 6.39
C ALA A 214 28.19 -13.53 5.58
N LYS A 215 28.82 -14.67 5.86
CA LYS A 215 29.94 -15.16 5.06
C LYS A 215 29.45 -15.60 3.67
N THR A 216 30.17 -15.18 2.64
CA THR A 216 29.86 -15.44 1.23
C THR A 216 31.08 -16.05 0.56
N TYR A 217 30.88 -17.02 -0.34
CA TYR A 217 31.96 -17.65 -1.09
C TYR A 217 31.86 -17.24 -2.55
N LEU A 218 32.87 -16.55 -3.07
CA LEU A 218 32.99 -16.29 -4.51
C LEU A 218 34.46 -16.29 -4.91
N LEU A 219 35.03 -17.45 -5.26
CA LEU A 219 36.30 -17.41 -5.99
C LEU A 219 36.06 -16.80 -7.37
N ASN A 220 37.00 -16.02 -7.91
CA ASN A 220 36.94 -15.68 -9.33
C ASN A 220 37.30 -16.88 -10.22
N ASP A 221 37.21 -16.72 -11.54
CA ASP A 221 37.51 -17.79 -12.51
C ASP A 221 38.90 -18.41 -12.26
N LEU A 222 39.92 -17.59 -11.99
CA LEU A 222 41.26 -18.08 -11.71
C LEU A 222 41.32 -18.95 -10.44
N GLY A 223 40.73 -18.49 -9.33
CA GLY A 223 40.65 -19.25 -8.07
C GLY A 223 39.85 -20.55 -8.22
N MET A 224 38.72 -20.51 -8.92
CA MET A 224 37.93 -21.71 -9.22
C MET A 224 38.74 -22.71 -10.05
N ARG A 225 39.45 -22.25 -11.09
CA ARG A 225 40.25 -23.15 -11.92
C ARG A 225 41.37 -23.81 -11.14
N TYR A 226 42.06 -23.11 -10.24
CA TYR A 226 43.08 -23.75 -9.39
C TYR A 226 42.53 -24.90 -8.53
N ILE A 227 41.30 -24.79 -8.04
CA ILE A 227 40.68 -25.82 -7.19
C ILE A 227 40.05 -26.94 -8.01
N TRP A 228 39.37 -26.60 -9.09
CA TRP A 228 38.55 -27.55 -9.84
C TRP A 228 39.29 -28.16 -11.04
N VAL A 229 40.02 -27.34 -11.80
CA VAL A 229 40.70 -27.73 -13.05
C VAL A 229 42.12 -27.13 -13.10
N PRO A 230 43.00 -27.43 -12.12
CA PRO A 230 44.33 -26.81 -12.04
C PRO A 230 45.19 -27.04 -13.28
N GLU A 231 44.94 -28.14 -14.01
CA GLU A 231 45.55 -28.44 -15.30
C GLU A 231 45.27 -27.40 -16.40
N SER A 232 44.19 -26.62 -16.27
CA SER A 232 43.78 -25.61 -17.26
C SER A 232 44.41 -24.22 -17.03
N VAL A 233 45.13 -24.02 -15.92
CA VAL A 233 45.73 -22.73 -15.59
C VAL A 233 47.14 -22.68 -16.16
N THR A 234 47.31 -21.94 -17.25
CA THR A 234 48.61 -21.63 -17.85
C THR A 234 49.14 -20.30 -17.32
N THR A 235 50.47 -20.09 -17.42
CA THR A 235 51.09 -18.80 -17.09
C THR A 235 50.51 -17.66 -17.96
N SER A 236 50.22 -17.93 -19.24
CA SER A 236 49.62 -16.94 -20.15
C SER A 236 48.22 -16.52 -19.66
N PHE A 237 47.40 -17.47 -19.24
CA PHE A 237 46.06 -17.19 -18.73
C PHE A 237 46.08 -16.35 -17.44
N GLU A 238 46.94 -16.73 -16.48
CA GLU A 238 47.08 -16.01 -15.20
C GLU A 238 47.53 -14.55 -15.42
N GLU A 239 48.51 -14.33 -16.29
CA GLU A 239 48.96 -12.97 -16.62
C GLU A 239 47.87 -12.14 -17.30
N LEU A 240 47.09 -12.74 -18.22
CA LEU A 240 46.02 -12.03 -18.92
C LEU A 240 44.83 -11.72 -17.99
N PHE A 241 44.56 -12.59 -17.03
CA PHE A 241 43.59 -12.33 -15.98
C PHE A 241 43.97 -11.09 -15.14
N ASN A 242 45.25 -10.96 -14.79
CA ASN A 242 45.77 -9.79 -14.07
C ASN A 242 45.66 -8.49 -14.88
N VAL A 243 45.85 -8.58 -16.20
CA VAL A 243 45.61 -7.44 -17.12
C VAL A 243 44.14 -7.02 -17.08
N GLN A 244 43.21 -7.97 -17.20
CA GLN A 244 41.77 -7.70 -17.15
C GLN A 244 41.38 -7.05 -15.81
N SER A 245 41.88 -7.58 -14.70
CA SER A 245 41.66 -6.99 -13.37
C SER A 245 42.14 -5.53 -13.31
N SER A 246 43.33 -5.23 -13.83
CA SER A 246 43.84 -3.85 -13.89
C SER A 246 42.92 -2.92 -14.70
N PHE A 247 42.39 -3.42 -15.83
CA PHE A 247 41.45 -2.67 -16.67
C PHE A 247 40.13 -2.38 -15.95
N ASP A 248 39.53 -3.39 -15.31
CA ASP A 248 38.25 -3.26 -14.62
C ASP A 248 38.35 -2.32 -13.41
N HIS A 249 39.53 -2.22 -12.80
CA HIS A 249 39.85 -1.28 -11.72
C HIS A 249 40.14 0.15 -12.19
N GLY A 250 40.14 0.40 -13.50
CA GLY A 250 40.38 1.73 -14.06
C GLY A 250 41.86 2.12 -14.15
N ASP A 251 42.80 1.23 -13.83
CA ASP A 251 44.24 1.46 -14.05
C ASP A 251 44.61 1.11 -15.50
N PHE A 252 44.13 1.96 -16.43
CA PHE A 252 44.27 1.72 -17.85
C PHE A 252 45.74 1.75 -18.32
N ALA A 253 46.60 2.51 -17.64
CA ALA A 253 48.02 2.60 -17.96
C ALA A 253 48.79 1.33 -17.55
N ALA A 254 48.51 0.77 -16.37
CA ALA A 254 49.06 -0.52 -15.97
C ALA A 254 48.54 -1.65 -16.86
N ALA A 255 47.23 -1.68 -17.14
CA ALA A 255 46.63 -2.66 -18.03
C ALA A 255 47.26 -2.61 -19.44
N TYR A 256 47.49 -1.41 -19.99
CA TYR A 256 48.13 -1.22 -21.29
C TYR A 256 49.56 -1.77 -21.32
N ARG A 257 50.39 -1.46 -20.32
CA ARG A 257 51.77 -1.97 -20.24
C ARG A 257 51.80 -3.49 -20.07
N SER A 258 50.95 -4.02 -19.20
CA SER A 258 50.90 -5.45 -18.90
C SER A 258 50.42 -6.27 -20.10
N VAL A 259 49.40 -5.80 -20.84
CA VAL A 259 48.93 -6.49 -22.06
C VAL A 259 49.94 -6.41 -23.19
N GLU A 260 50.71 -5.32 -23.28
CA GLU A 260 51.80 -5.19 -24.26
C GLU A 260 52.93 -6.18 -23.97
N ASN A 261 53.33 -6.33 -22.71
CA ASN A 261 54.32 -7.32 -22.30
C ASN A 261 53.80 -8.75 -22.45
N TRP A 262 52.50 -8.96 -22.28
CA TRP A 262 51.86 -10.25 -22.53
C TRP A 262 51.93 -10.62 -24.01
N LEU A 263 51.53 -9.72 -24.91
CA LEU A 263 51.58 -9.95 -26.36
C LEU A 263 53.01 -10.25 -26.83
N LYS A 264 54.01 -9.49 -26.36
CA LYS A 264 55.43 -9.75 -26.69
C LYS A 264 55.90 -11.17 -26.34
N ARG A 265 55.34 -11.77 -25.28
CA ARG A 265 55.76 -13.10 -24.78
C ARG A 265 54.92 -14.24 -25.36
N HIS A 266 53.64 -14.01 -25.62
CA HIS A 266 52.67 -15.07 -25.87
C HIS A 266 51.93 -14.97 -27.22
N GLU A 267 52.05 -13.87 -27.98
CA GLU A 267 51.23 -13.62 -29.20
C GLU A 267 51.32 -14.75 -30.25
N GLN A 268 52.46 -15.43 -30.37
CA GLN A 268 52.65 -16.51 -31.36
C GLN A 268 52.03 -17.86 -30.94
N ASN A 269 51.88 -18.11 -29.64
CA ASN A 269 51.60 -19.45 -29.11
C ASN A 269 50.33 -19.50 -28.23
N ALA A 270 49.70 -18.36 -27.94
CA ALA A 270 48.51 -18.30 -27.10
C ALA A 270 47.26 -18.82 -27.83
N PRO A 271 46.31 -19.44 -27.12
CA PRO A 271 45.00 -19.79 -27.67
C PRO A 271 44.26 -18.59 -28.26
N MET A 272 43.48 -18.81 -29.34
CA MET A 272 42.76 -17.73 -30.04
C MET A 272 41.83 -16.90 -29.13
N LYS A 273 41.23 -17.52 -28.10
CA LYS A 273 40.41 -16.82 -27.09
C LYS A 273 41.25 -15.85 -26.25
N GLU A 274 42.42 -16.28 -25.77
CA GLU A 274 43.35 -15.42 -25.00
C GLU A 274 43.89 -14.29 -25.89
N LEU A 275 44.22 -14.61 -27.14
CA LEU A 275 44.71 -13.62 -28.10
C LEU A 275 43.63 -12.57 -28.46
N ALA A 276 42.38 -12.99 -28.67
CA ALA A 276 41.25 -12.10 -28.89
C ALA A 276 41.07 -11.12 -27.72
N LYS A 277 41.14 -11.66 -26.49
CA LYS A 277 40.98 -10.92 -25.25
C LYS A 277 42.15 -9.95 -25.01
N ALA A 278 43.38 -10.33 -25.33
CA ALA A 278 44.54 -9.45 -25.26
C ALA A 278 44.42 -8.26 -26.23
N TYR A 279 44.01 -8.49 -27.48
CA TYR A 279 43.75 -7.39 -28.42
C TYR A 279 42.58 -6.51 -27.99
N GLN A 280 41.52 -7.11 -27.44
CA GLN A 280 40.39 -6.37 -26.86
C GLN A 280 40.87 -5.45 -25.75
N LEU A 281 41.59 -5.98 -24.77
CA LEU A 281 42.11 -5.23 -23.62
C LEU A 281 43.06 -4.12 -24.06
N LYS A 282 44.00 -4.40 -24.98
CA LYS A 282 44.90 -3.37 -25.52
C LYS A 282 44.14 -2.30 -26.30
N GLY A 283 43.14 -2.69 -27.09
CA GLY A 283 42.32 -1.75 -27.86
C GLY A 283 41.46 -0.84 -26.98
N LEU A 284 40.79 -1.42 -25.98
CA LEU A 284 39.92 -0.69 -25.05
C LEU A 284 40.72 0.24 -24.13
N THR A 285 41.82 -0.23 -23.54
CA THR A 285 42.73 0.61 -22.72
C THR A 285 43.20 1.80 -23.53
N LEU A 286 43.69 1.57 -24.75
CA LEU A 286 44.18 2.64 -25.62
C LEU A 286 43.08 3.66 -25.99
N CYS A 287 41.86 3.20 -26.27
CA CYS A 287 40.72 4.09 -26.50
C CYS A 287 40.36 4.91 -25.26
N LYS A 288 40.42 4.32 -24.07
CA LYS A 288 40.12 5.01 -22.80
C LYS A 288 41.17 6.06 -22.46
N LEU A 289 42.46 5.69 -22.53
CA LEU A 289 43.61 6.59 -22.31
C LEU A 289 43.61 7.77 -23.30
N ALA A 290 43.29 7.51 -24.56
CA ALA A 290 43.19 8.56 -25.57
C ALA A 290 42.01 9.52 -25.31
N LYS A 291 40.86 9.00 -24.87
CA LYS A 291 39.68 9.82 -24.52
C LYS A 291 39.92 10.64 -23.25
N SER A 292 40.67 10.14 -22.27
CA SER A 292 41.05 10.88 -21.07
C SER A 292 42.19 11.89 -21.29
N LYS A 293 42.71 12.00 -22.53
CA LYS A 293 43.86 12.85 -22.89
C LYS A 293 45.09 12.58 -22.01
N GLU A 294 45.33 11.32 -21.69
CA GLU A 294 46.51 10.95 -20.91
C GLU A 294 47.78 11.17 -21.74
N ARG A 295 48.81 11.75 -21.11
CA ARG A 295 50.03 12.19 -21.78
C ARG A 295 50.72 11.02 -22.49
N GLY A 296 50.90 11.13 -23.80
CA GLY A 296 51.51 10.10 -24.65
C GLY A 296 50.52 9.18 -25.36
N PHE A 297 49.22 9.32 -25.11
CA PHE A 297 48.15 8.53 -25.74
C PHE A 297 47.16 9.40 -26.54
N GLU A 298 47.43 10.70 -26.69
CA GLU A 298 46.58 11.60 -27.45
C GLU A 298 46.47 11.15 -28.92
N GLY A 299 45.25 11.14 -29.45
CA GLY A 299 44.98 10.74 -30.83
C GLY A 299 45.04 9.23 -31.10
N GLN A 300 45.28 8.39 -30.08
CA GLN A 300 45.45 6.94 -30.27
C GLN A 300 44.15 6.14 -30.41
N VAL A 301 42.98 6.79 -30.43
CA VAL A 301 41.68 6.11 -30.59
C VAL A 301 41.67 5.24 -31.86
N GLY A 302 42.17 5.75 -32.99
CA GLY A 302 42.23 5.00 -34.24
C GLY A 302 43.07 3.72 -34.16
N ASN A 303 44.17 3.74 -33.40
CA ASN A 303 44.98 2.54 -33.16
C ASN A 303 44.29 1.56 -32.20
N GLY A 304 43.54 2.07 -31.22
CA GLY A 304 42.69 1.25 -30.36
C GLY A 304 41.60 0.51 -31.17
N ILE A 305 40.94 1.21 -32.09
CA ILE A 305 39.93 0.63 -32.99
C ILE A 305 40.56 -0.45 -33.91
N LYS A 306 41.78 -0.24 -34.44
CA LYS A 306 42.50 -1.27 -35.22
C LYS A 306 42.73 -2.54 -34.40
N LEU A 307 43.09 -2.41 -33.13
CA LEU A 307 43.28 -3.56 -32.22
C LEU A 307 41.96 -4.28 -31.92
N LEU A 308 40.85 -3.55 -31.77
CA LEU A 308 39.53 -4.17 -31.63
C LEU A 308 39.11 -4.94 -32.90
N LYS A 309 39.42 -4.42 -34.09
CA LYS A 309 39.24 -5.17 -35.34
C LYS A 309 40.17 -6.40 -35.42
N LYS A 310 41.40 -6.30 -34.90
CA LYS A 310 42.32 -7.45 -34.77
C LYS A 310 41.75 -8.50 -33.80
N SER A 311 41.11 -8.09 -32.71
CA SER A 311 40.36 -8.98 -31.81
C SER A 311 39.26 -9.72 -32.56
N ILE A 312 38.47 -9.04 -33.42
CA ILE A 312 37.45 -9.70 -34.25
C ILE A 312 38.05 -10.72 -35.22
N SER A 313 39.20 -10.40 -35.83
CA SER A 313 39.85 -11.27 -36.82
C SER A 313 40.32 -12.63 -36.25
N THR A 314 40.40 -12.79 -34.93
CA THR A 314 40.71 -14.09 -34.31
C THR A 314 39.53 -15.06 -34.30
N GLY A 315 38.32 -14.60 -34.65
CA GLY A 315 37.09 -15.40 -34.58
C GLY A 315 36.54 -15.62 -33.17
N ALA A 316 37.18 -15.05 -32.14
CA ALA A 316 36.83 -15.28 -30.73
C ALA A 316 36.59 -13.99 -29.93
N ALA A 317 36.27 -12.87 -30.60
CA ALA A 317 35.96 -11.60 -29.95
C ALA A 317 34.64 -11.65 -29.15
N GLU A 318 34.61 -10.97 -28.01
CA GLU A 318 33.43 -10.87 -27.17
C GLU A 318 32.34 -9.97 -27.79
N PRO A 319 31.04 -10.20 -27.50
CA PRO A 319 29.94 -9.39 -28.01
C PRO A 319 30.08 -7.89 -27.73
N TYR A 320 30.69 -7.54 -26.60
CA TYR A 320 30.97 -6.16 -26.21
C TYR A 320 31.88 -5.42 -27.21
N VAL A 321 32.81 -6.12 -27.90
CA VAL A 321 33.69 -5.50 -28.90
C VAL A 321 32.86 -4.98 -30.09
N TYR A 322 31.90 -5.78 -30.55
CA TYR A 322 30.97 -5.38 -31.61
C TYR A 322 30.10 -4.20 -31.18
N TRP A 323 29.57 -4.21 -29.95
CA TRP A 323 28.82 -3.08 -29.41
C TRP A 323 29.65 -1.80 -29.31
N PHE A 324 30.90 -1.89 -28.85
CA PHE A 324 31.80 -0.73 -28.76
C PHE A 324 32.09 -0.13 -30.13
N LEU A 325 32.33 -0.97 -31.15
CA LEU A 325 32.54 -0.53 -32.52
C LEU A 325 31.27 0.07 -33.13
N TYR A 326 30.09 -0.49 -32.84
CA TYR A 326 28.81 0.13 -33.22
C TYR A 326 28.72 1.56 -32.66
N LYS A 327 28.93 1.76 -31.34
CA LYS A 327 28.87 3.09 -30.73
C LYS A 327 29.94 4.06 -31.25
N HIS A 328 31.08 3.55 -31.69
CA HIS A 328 32.10 4.38 -32.35
C HIS A 328 31.67 4.87 -33.73
N TYR A 329 31.06 4.00 -34.54
CA TYR A 329 30.67 4.32 -35.92
C TYR A 329 29.25 4.88 -36.06
N GLU A 330 28.44 4.84 -35.00
CA GLU A 330 27.06 5.36 -34.97
C GLU A 330 27.02 6.86 -35.30
N GLU A 331 27.97 7.64 -34.78
CA GLU A 331 28.09 9.08 -35.04
C GLU A 331 28.42 9.40 -36.51
N GLU A 332 29.01 8.45 -37.24
CA GLU A 332 29.40 8.61 -38.65
C GLU A 332 28.31 8.11 -39.62
N GLY A 333 27.16 7.62 -39.13
CA GLY A 333 26.01 7.22 -39.95
C GLY A 333 26.28 6.05 -40.94
N SER A 334 27.30 5.24 -40.68
CA SER A 334 27.80 4.26 -41.65
C SER A 334 27.05 2.91 -41.63
N GLU A 335 26.94 2.24 -42.79
CA GLU A 335 26.48 0.83 -42.89
C GLU A 335 27.32 -0.12 -42.00
N THR A 336 28.56 0.27 -41.73
CA THR A 336 29.48 -0.45 -40.84
C THR A 336 28.96 -0.50 -39.40
N ALA A 337 28.34 0.56 -38.90
CA ALA A 337 27.75 0.59 -37.56
C ALA A 337 26.60 -0.44 -37.43
N VAL A 338 25.72 -0.49 -38.43
CA VAL A 338 24.59 -1.43 -38.48
C VAL A 338 25.09 -2.88 -38.49
N LYS A 339 26.14 -3.17 -39.26
CA LYS A 339 26.74 -4.52 -39.30
C LYS A 339 27.23 -4.98 -37.92
N TYR A 340 27.89 -4.09 -37.18
CA TYR A 340 28.35 -4.40 -35.83
C TYR A 340 27.18 -4.56 -34.84
N LEU A 341 26.15 -3.72 -34.92
CA LEU A 341 24.95 -3.85 -34.10
C LEU A 341 24.24 -5.20 -34.34
N LYS A 342 24.05 -5.59 -35.61
CA LYS A 342 23.44 -6.88 -35.98
C LYS A 342 24.25 -8.07 -35.46
N THR A 343 25.57 -7.97 -35.51
CA THR A 343 26.44 -9.04 -35.00
C THR A 343 26.32 -9.16 -33.47
N ALA A 344 26.31 -8.03 -32.74
CA ALA A 344 26.09 -8.03 -31.30
C ALA A 344 24.69 -8.53 -30.91
N PHE A 345 23.67 -8.19 -31.71
CA PHE A 345 22.29 -8.69 -31.56
C PHE A 345 22.21 -10.20 -31.78
N ALA A 346 22.82 -10.73 -32.83
CA ALA A 346 22.87 -12.16 -33.11
C ALA A 346 23.49 -12.94 -31.94
N GLN A 347 24.55 -12.37 -31.34
CA GLN A 347 25.24 -12.88 -30.14
C GLN A 347 24.49 -12.63 -28.82
N LYS A 348 23.24 -12.13 -28.87
CA LYS A 348 22.35 -11.93 -27.71
C LYS A 348 22.93 -10.96 -26.67
N TYR A 349 23.67 -9.94 -27.11
CA TYR A 349 24.17 -8.90 -26.19
C TYR A 349 23.03 -7.97 -25.77
N ALA A 350 22.72 -7.88 -24.47
CA ALA A 350 21.53 -7.20 -23.96
C ALA A 350 21.37 -5.76 -24.48
N LYS A 351 22.45 -4.96 -24.49
CA LYS A 351 22.41 -3.57 -24.97
C LYS A 351 22.10 -3.49 -26.47
N ALA A 352 22.57 -4.44 -27.27
CA ALA A 352 22.25 -4.53 -28.69
C ALA A 352 20.80 -4.97 -28.93
N VAL A 353 20.28 -5.90 -28.14
CA VAL A 353 18.86 -6.33 -28.19
C VAL A 353 17.93 -5.17 -27.87
N VAL A 354 18.23 -4.43 -26.80
CA VAL A 354 17.47 -3.24 -26.41
C VAL A 354 17.50 -2.17 -27.51
N GLU A 355 18.68 -1.88 -28.07
CA GLU A 355 18.82 -0.89 -29.15
C GLU A 355 18.03 -1.30 -30.41
N VAL A 356 18.16 -2.55 -30.87
CA VAL A 356 17.41 -3.07 -32.04
C VAL A 356 15.90 -2.97 -31.80
N ALA A 357 15.42 -3.35 -30.62
CA ALA A 357 13.99 -3.24 -30.28
C ALA A 357 13.50 -1.78 -30.30
N PHE A 358 14.28 -0.83 -29.80
CA PHE A 358 13.94 0.60 -29.87
C PHE A 358 13.94 1.12 -31.31
N LEU A 359 14.95 0.77 -32.11
CA LEU A 359 15.00 1.14 -33.52
C LEU A 359 13.80 0.57 -34.30
N TYR A 360 13.34 -0.63 -33.93
CA TYR A 360 12.21 -1.31 -34.58
C TYR A 360 10.88 -0.64 -34.24
N LEU A 361 10.66 -0.33 -32.95
CA LEU A 361 9.49 0.42 -32.50
C LEU A 361 9.40 1.83 -33.11
N ASN A 362 10.54 2.43 -33.45
CA ASN A 362 10.64 3.75 -34.09
C ASN A 362 10.73 3.69 -35.63
N GLU A 363 10.50 2.53 -36.24
CA GLU A 363 10.43 2.33 -37.70
C GLU A 363 11.68 2.76 -38.51
N LYS A 364 12.88 2.70 -37.91
CA LYS A 364 14.13 3.08 -38.61
C LYS A 364 14.54 2.04 -39.66
N THR A 365 15.04 2.52 -40.81
CA THR A 365 15.25 1.72 -42.04
C THR A 365 16.38 0.69 -41.98
N GLY A 366 17.38 0.86 -41.11
CA GLY A 366 18.60 0.02 -41.11
C GLY A 366 18.48 -1.39 -40.51
N ILE A 367 17.33 -1.76 -39.93
CA ILE A 367 17.12 -3.05 -39.24
C ILE A 367 15.80 -3.75 -39.65
N LYS A 368 15.21 -3.34 -40.78
CA LYS A 368 13.93 -3.88 -41.28
C LYS A 368 13.99 -5.38 -41.63
N ASP A 369 15.18 -5.93 -41.77
CA ASP A 369 15.45 -7.34 -42.03
C ASP A 369 15.36 -8.23 -40.77
N ILE A 370 15.30 -7.64 -39.56
CA ILE A 370 15.10 -8.39 -38.32
C ILE A 370 13.59 -8.46 -38.02
N SER A 371 13.07 -9.67 -37.83
CA SER A 371 11.63 -9.87 -37.59
C SER A 371 11.24 -9.51 -36.15
N TYR A 372 9.95 -9.22 -35.96
CA TYR A 372 9.36 -8.97 -34.64
C TYR A 372 9.57 -10.16 -33.68
N GLU A 373 9.35 -11.37 -34.18
CA GLU A 373 9.48 -12.63 -33.43
C GLU A 373 10.93 -12.85 -33.00
N GLU A 374 11.89 -12.50 -33.85
CA GLU A 374 13.31 -12.60 -33.52
C GLU A 374 13.68 -11.65 -32.37
N ILE A 375 13.19 -10.40 -32.41
CA ILE A 375 13.44 -9.42 -31.34
C ILE A 375 12.86 -9.92 -30.01
N LEU A 376 11.61 -10.40 -30.00
CA LEU A 376 10.99 -10.95 -28.80
C LEU A 376 11.74 -12.17 -28.27
N ALA A 377 12.14 -13.12 -29.13
CA ALA A 377 12.89 -14.28 -28.71
C ALA A 377 14.21 -13.92 -28.02
N LYS A 378 14.89 -12.85 -28.50
CA LYS A 378 16.11 -12.34 -27.86
C LYS A 378 15.80 -11.62 -26.55
N ILE A 379 14.71 -10.85 -26.45
CA ILE A 379 14.24 -10.24 -25.20
C ILE A 379 13.96 -11.33 -24.14
N GLU A 380 13.24 -12.39 -24.51
CA GLU A 380 12.94 -13.53 -23.63
C GLU A 380 14.21 -14.27 -23.19
N HIS A 381 15.19 -14.39 -24.08
CA HIS A 381 16.48 -14.95 -23.70
C HIS A 381 17.19 -14.11 -22.63
N ILE A 382 17.19 -12.77 -22.76
CA ILE A 382 17.80 -11.90 -21.74
C ILE A 382 17.04 -12.01 -20.41
N ILE A 383 15.72 -12.04 -20.46
CA ILE A 383 14.86 -12.15 -19.26
C ILE A 383 15.08 -13.50 -18.55
N SER A 384 15.11 -14.62 -19.29
CA SER A 384 15.35 -15.96 -18.73
C SER A 384 16.77 -16.16 -18.19
N HIS A 385 17.71 -15.33 -18.60
CA HIS A 385 19.11 -15.34 -18.14
C HIS A 385 19.42 -14.06 -17.33
N GLU A 386 18.51 -13.64 -16.44
CA GLU A 386 18.68 -12.40 -15.69
C GLU A 386 19.95 -12.35 -14.84
N SER A 387 20.44 -13.48 -14.34
CA SER A 387 21.69 -13.54 -13.54
C SER A 387 22.96 -13.20 -14.34
N ALA A 388 22.89 -13.25 -15.67
CA ALA A 388 24.01 -12.97 -16.56
C ALA A 388 24.01 -11.54 -17.12
N ASN A 389 23.03 -10.69 -16.74
CA ASN A 389 22.82 -9.38 -17.34
C ASN A 389 22.66 -8.27 -16.30
N GLU A 390 22.95 -7.02 -16.69
CA GLU A 390 22.75 -5.84 -15.84
C GLU A 390 21.25 -5.66 -15.53
N THR A 391 20.89 -5.40 -14.26
CA THR A 391 19.49 -5.19 -13.82
C THR A 391 18.79 -4.10 -14.63
N THR A 392 19.53 -3.06 -15.01
CA THR A 392 19.04 -1.94 -15.84
C THR A 392 18.65 -2.39 -17.24
N ASP A 393 19.38 -3.33 -17.84
CA ASP A 393 19.06 -3.83 -19.19
C ASP A 393 17.88 -4.80 -19.15
N ILE A 394 17.76 -5.61 -18.09
CA ILE A 394 16.58 -6.44 -17.85
C ILE A 394 15.32 -5.56 -17.68
N GLY A 395 15.42 -4.47 -16.90
CA GLY A 395 14.32 -3.51 -16.76
C GLY A 395 13.91 -2.86 -18.09
N LYS A 396 14.85 -2.64 -19.02
CA LYS A 396 14.54 -2.19 -20.39
C LYS A 396 13.88 -3.28 -21.24
N CYS A 397 14.33 -4.53 -21.12
CA CYS A 397 13.70 -5.67 -21.80
C CYS A 397 12.24 -5.86 -21.39
N TYR A 398 11.91 -5.81 -20.09
CA TYR A 398 10.52 -5.85 -19.63
C TYR A 398 9.70 -4.66 -20.16
N TYR A 399 10.25 -3.44 -20.14
CA TYR A 399 9.57 -2.28 -20.71
C TYR A 399 9.27 -2.44 -22.21
N LEU A 400 10.23 -2.93 -22.99
CA LEU A 400 10.08 -3.17 -24.41
C LEU A 400 9.06 -4.28 -24.69
N ARG A 401 9.07 -5.36 -23.92
CA ARG A 401 8.04 -6.40 -23.97
C ARG A 401 6.65 -5.83 -23.71
N GLY A 402 6.51 -4.95 -22.70
CA GLY A 402 5.26 -4.24 -22.44
C GLY A 402 4.80 -3.34 -23.60
N LYS A 403 5.74 -2.64 -24.25
CA LYS A 403 5.45 -1.86 -25.47
C LYS A 403 4.97 -2.73 -26.63
N PHE A 404 5.59 -3.89 -26.82
CA PHE A 404 5.18 -4.84 -27.85
C PHE A 404 3.81 -5.45 -27.56
N ALA A 405 3.52 -5.82 -26.31
CA ALA A 405 2.20 -6.30 -25.88
C ALA A 405 1.11 -5.27 -26.17
N ARG A 406 1.35 -4.00 -25.80
CA ARG A 406 0.43 -2.89 -26.09
C ARG A 406 0.24 -2.66 -27.60
N LYS A 407 1.30 -2.73 -28.40
CA LYS A 407 1.20 -2.61 -29.88
C LYS A 407 0.33 -3.71 -30.49
N ASN A 408 0.23 -4.87 -29.83
CA ASN A 408 -0.63 -5.98 -30.23
C ASN A 408 -2.01 -5.98 -29.57
N GLY A 409 -2.35 -4.95 -28.78
CA GLY A 409 -3.66 -4.83 -28.12
C GLY A 409 -3.81 -5.54 -26.76
N ASP A 410 -2.74 -6.11 -26.20
CA ASP A 410 -2.77 -6.76 -24.88
C ASP A 410 -2.36 -5.79 -23.77
N GLU A 411 -3.34 -4.99 -23.30
CA GLU A 411 -3.11 -3.96 -22.29
C GLU A 411 -2.85 -4.54 -20.88
N SER A 412 -3.33 -5.76 -20.60
CA SER A 412 -3.12 -6.45 -19.32
C SER A 412 -1.67 -6.93 -19.19
N GLU A 413 -1.16 -7.61 -20.21
CA GLU A 413 0.25 -8.04 -20.24
C GLU A 413 1.18 -6.82 -20.31
N ALA A 414 0.80 -5.76 -21.03
CA ALA A 414 1.56 -4.51 -21.04
C ALA A 414 1.71 -3.90 -19.65
N GLN A 415 0.60 -3.78 -18.90
CA GLN A 415 0.58 -3.25 -17.54
C GLN A 415 1.51 -4.03 -16.60
N LYS A 416 1.39 -5.35 -16.58
CA LYS A 416 2.23 -6.25 -15.76
C LYS A 416 3.72 -6.08 -16.07
N ASN A 417 4.06 -5.98 -17.35
CA ASN A 417 5.45 -5.78 -17.78
C ASN A 417 6.00 -4.39 -17.38
N PHE A 418 5.18 -3.34 -17.41
CA PHE A 418 5.57 -2.02 -16.92
C PHE A 418 5.81 -1.99 -15.40
N GLU A 419 4.99 -2.68 -14.62
CA GLU A 419 5.19 -2.79 -13.17
C GLU A 419 6.48 -3.54 -12.81
N ILE A 420 6.81 -4.62 -13.53
CA ILE A 420 8.06 -5.34 -13.36
C ILE A 420 9.25 -4.46 -13.77
N ALA A 421 9.14 -3.76 -14.91
CA ALA A 421 10.17 -2.86 -15.40
C ALA A 421 10.44 -1.70 -14.42
N ALA A 422 9.39 -1.08 -13.87
CA ALA A 422 9.50 -0.01 -12.88
C ALA A 422 10.18 -0.49 -11.60
N ARG A 423 9.83 -1.69 -11.09
CA ARG A 423 10.51 -2.32 -9.94
C ARG A 423 11.98 -2.61 -10.20
N LYS A 424 12.36 -2.86 -11.47
CA LYS A 424 13.76 -3.03 -11.91
C LYS A 424 14.44 -1.71 -12.31
N GLY A 425 13.86 -0.55 -11.97
CA GLY A 425 14.45 0.77 -12.13
C GLY A 425 14.25 1.44 -13.49
N ASN A 426 13.24 1.02 -14.27
CA ASN A 426 12.91 1.65 -15.55
C ASN A 426 11.99 2.88 -15.36
N GLU A 427 12.56 4.08 -15.53
CA GLU A 427 11.83 5.34 -15.36
C GLU A 427 10.69 5.55 -16.37
N ARG A 428 10.85 5.11 -17.62
CA ARG A 428 9.78 5.27 -18.63
C ARG A 428 8.56 4.41 -18.29
N ALA A 429 8.79 3.21 -17.76
CA ALA A 429 7.71 2.35 -17.26
C ALA A 429 6.97 3.02 -16.10
N LYS A 430 7.70 3.59 -15.13
CA LYS A 430 7.12 4.33 -13.99
C LYS A 430 6.27 5.52 -14.46
N GLN A 431 6.75 6.29 -15.44
CA GLN A 431 6.02 7.43 -16.01
C GLN A 431 4.71 7.00 -16.69
N GLU A 432 4.71 5.87 -17.40
CA GLU A 432 3.50 5.35 -18.06
C GLU A 432 2.43 4.87 -17.06
N LEU A 433 2.85 4.25 -15.96
CA LEU A 433 1.95 3.86 -14.87
C LEU A 433 1.31 5.10 -14.21
N ILE A 434 2.12 6.09 -13.85
CA ILE A 434 1.65 7.35 -13.24
C ILE A 434 0.73 8.12 -14.19
N GLN A 435 1.01 8.13 -15.49
CA GLN A 435 0.14 8.81 -16.47
C GLN A 435 -1.24 8.16 -16.50
N LYS A 436 -1.31 6.82 -16.46
CA LYS A 436 -2.58 6.07 -16.48
C LYS A 436 -3.37 6.28 -15.19
N GLU A 437 -2.71 6.24 -14.03
CA GLU A 437 -3.30 6.58 -12.73
C GLU A 437 -3.85 8.02 -12.74
N ARG A 438 -3.07 8.99 -13.23
CA ARG A 438 -3.53 10.38 -13.39
C ARG A 438 -4.74 10.50 -14.30
N VAL A 439 -4.79 9.77 -15.41
CA VAL A 439 -5.94 9.82 -16.32
C VAL A 439 -7.16 9.17 -15.68
N ALA A 440 -7.02 8.03 -15.00
CA ALA A 440 -8.11 7.36 -14.31
C ALA A 440 -8.67 8.20 -13.14
N GLU A 441 -7.79 8.80 -12.33
CA GLU A 441 -8.20 9.66 -11.21
C GLU A 441 -8.76 11.02 -11.69
N ARG A 442 -8.25 11.56 -12.82
CA ARG A 442 -8.73 12.83 -13.38
C ARG A 442 -9.97 12.69 -14.23
N GLY A 443 -10.16 11.57 -14.91
CA GLY A 443 -11.26 11.38 -15.83
C GLY A 443 -11.63 9.91 -15.99
N ILE A 444 -12.70 9.50 -15.32
CA ILE A 444 -13.87 8.87 -15.93
C ILE A 444 -15.07 9.31 -15.07
N PHE A 445 -16.19 9.56 -15.74
CA PHE A 445 -17.53 9.94 -15.25
C PHE A 445 -17.85 11.44 -15.15
N PRO A 446 -19.07 11.84 -15.56
CA PRO A 446 -19.49 13.23 -15.52
C PRO A 446 -19.54 13.72 -14.08
N SER A 447 -18.64 14.64 -13.73
CA SER A 447 -18.76 15.44 -12.52
C SER A 447 -19.84 16.49 -12.71
N PHE A 448 -20.75 16.63 -11.75
CA PHE A 448 -21.71 17.73 -11.74
C PHE A 448 -20.95 19.06 -11.83
N SER A 449 -21.36 19.93 -12.76
CA SER A 449 -20.65 21.17 -13.04
C SER A 449 -20.86 22.18 -11.90
N ASN A 450 -19.79 22.55 -11.20
CA ASN A 450 -19.79 23.60 -10.16
C ASN A 450 -19.80 25.02 -10.75
N GLN A 451 -20.42 25.26 -11.92
CA GLN A 451 -20.41 26.61 -12.50
C GLN A 451 -21.44 27.52 -11.80
N PRO A 452 -21.03 28.67 -11.23
CA PRO A 452 -21.91 29.56 -10.44
C PRO A 452 -23.11 30.14 -11.20
N LYS A 453 -23.09 30.07 -12.53
CA LYS A 453 -24.13 30.61 -13.42
C LYS A 453 -24.99 29.52 -14.07
N ALA A 454 -24.71 28.25 -13.81
CA ALA A 454 -25.47 27.14 -14.37
C ALA A 454 -26.78 26.97 -13.58
N LYS A 455 -27.88 27.49 -14.13
CA LYS A 455 -29.23 27.19 -13.66
C LYS A 455 -29.53 25.75 -14.06
N CYS A 456 -29.27 24.75 -13.21
CA CYS A 456 -29.41 23.35 -13.62
C CYS A 456 -30.05 22.44 -12.58
N CYS A 457 -31.02 21.65 -13.04
CA CYS A 457 -31.43 20.37 -12.47
C CYS A 457 -31.11 19.30 -13.54
N PHE A 458 -30.47 18.19 -13.15
CA PHE A 458 -29.99 17.13 -14.05
C PHE A 458 -30.62 15.80 -13.66
N ALA A 459 -31.07 15.02 -14.64
CA ALA A 459 -31.44 13.62 -14.51
C ALA A 459 -30.59 12.76 -15.46
N ASN A 460 -30.15 11.58 -14.99
CA ASN A 460 -29.28 10.67 -15.75
C ASN A 460 -29.82 9.24 -15.69
N THR A 461 -29.61 8.46 -16.75
CA THR A 461 -30.02 7.04 -16.84
C THR A 461 -28.82 6.09 -17.06
N LEU A 462 -29.02 4.81 -16.71
CA LEU A 462 -28.06 3.83 -16.17
C LEU A 462 -27.10 3.09 -17.15
N THR A 463 -26.91 3.48 -18.42
CA THR A 463 -26.26 2.58 -19.41
C THR A 463 -24.91 3.03 -19.97
N GLY A 464 -24.20 3.99 -19.35
CA GLY A 464 -22.81 4.31 -19.71
C GLY A 464 -22.59 4.86 -21.13
N THR A 465 -23.67 5.17 -21.85
CA THR A 465 -23.67 5.99 -23.05
C THR A 465 -24.61 7.17 -22.77
N ASN A 466 -24.15 8.39 -23.01
CA ASN A 466 -24.81 9.62 -22.54
C ASN A 466 -26.28 9.73 -22.98
N TYR A 467 -27.25 9.48 -22.09
CA TYR A 467 -28.68 9.60 -22.42
C TYR A 467 -29.48 10.31 -21.31
N GLN A 468 -30.13 11.41 -21.72
CA GLN A 468 -30.55 12.60 -20.95
C GLN A 468 -31.90 12.45 -20.22
N VAL A 469 -32.08 13.19 -19.11
CA VAL A 469 -33.28 14.02 -18.81
C VAL A 469 -32.77 15.31 -18.12
N ILE A 470 -33.25 16.50 -18.48
CA ILE A 470 -32.84 17.78 -17.87
C ILE A 470 -34.11 18.56 -17.58
N SER A 471 -34.33 19.00 -16.34
CA SER A 471 -35.26 20.11 -16.06
C SER A 471 -34.43 21.23 -15.46
N THR A 472 -34.65 22.47 -15.85
CA THR A 472 -34.07 23.62 -15.14
C THR A 472 -35.20 24.59 -14.92
N PHE A 473 -35.54 24.91 -13.66
CA PHE A 473 -36.36 26.10 -13.41
C PHE A 473 -35.46 27.34 -13.55
N PRO A 474 -35.62 28.08 -14.66
CA PRO A 474 -36.49 29.25 -14.61
C PRO A 474 -37.21 29.58 -15.93
N ASN A 475 -38.47 30.00 -15.82
CA ASN A 475 -39.44 30.33 -16.88
C ASN A 475 -40.17 29.10 -17.43
N ASP A 476 -41.44 28.91 -17.00
CA ASP A 476 -42.61 28.24 -17.59
C ASP A 476 -42.49 27.28 -18.82
N GLU A 477 -41.36 26.62 -19.06
CA GLU A 477 -41.14 25.62 -20.10
C GLU A 477 -40.18 24.53 -19.60
N TRP A 478 -40.60 23.28 -19.76
CA TRP A 478 -39.95 22.03 -19.38
C TRP A 478 -39.47 21.29 -20.64
N ALA A 479 -38.19 20.92 -20.75
CA ALA A 479 -37.71 20.15 -21.89
C ALA A 479 -37.61 18.66 -21.57
N LEU A 480 -38.27 17.80 -22.37
CA LEU A 480 -38.11 16.35 -22.28
C LEU A 480 -37.04 15.89 -23.28
N PHE A 481 -35.96 15.27 -22.81
CA PHE A 481 -34.96 14.67 -23.69
C PHE A 481 -35.07 13.15 -23.68
N SER A 482 -35.10 12.55 -24.88
CA SER A 482 -34.95 11.11 -25.11
C SER A 482 -34.05 10.90 -26.33
N PRO A 483 -32.97 10.11 -26.26
CA PRO A 483 -32.14 9.85 -27.43
C PRO A 483 -32.44 8.44 -27.94
N VAL A 484 -33.15 8.36 -29.06
CA VAL A 484 -32.95 7.25 -30.00
C VAL A 484 -32.13 7.79 -31.17
N LYS A 485 -31.21 6.96 -31.67
CA LYS A 485 -30.23 7.20 -32.75
C LYS A 485 -30.82 7.52 -34.14
N THR A 486 -32.03 8.07 -34.23
CA THR A 486 -32.67 8.43 -35.50
C THR A 486 -33.29 9.81 -35.40
N ALA A 487 -32.58 10.79 -35.96
CA ALA A 487 -33.03 12.14 -36.31
C ALA A 487 -33.61 13.01 -35.17
N VAL A 488 -33.21 14.28 -35.16
CA VAL A 488 -33.54 15.35 -34.19
C VAL A 488 -35.03 15.75 -34.17
N ASN A 489 -35.93 14.96 -34.77
CA ASN A 489 -37.35 15.29 -34.94
C ASN A 489 -38.21 14.59 -33.88
N GLY A 490 -38.12 15.01 -32.61
CA GLY A 490 -38.95 14.42 -31.55
C GLY A 490 -38.84 15.07 -30.17
N ILE A 491 -38.34 16.31 -30.07
CA ILE A 491 -38.29 17.01 -28.77
C ILE A 491 -39.73 17.40 -28.39
N GLN A 492 -40.24 16.83 -27.30
CA GLN A 492 -41.47 17.30 -26.66
C GLN A 492 -41.09 18.23 -25.51
N PHE A 493 -41.64 19.44 -25.56
CA PHE A 493 -41.54 20.40 -24.47
C PHE A 493 -42.82 20.27 -23.65
N ALA A 494 -42.67 19.92 -22.37
CA ALA A 494 -43.73 20.19 -21.42
C ALA A 494 -43.69 21.68 -21.07
N ARG A 495 -44.80 22.31 -20.71
CA ARG A 495 -44.85 23.73 -20.31
C ARG A 495 -44.87 23.88 -18.80
N ASN A 496 -45.28 22.83 -18.09
CA ASN A 496 -45.32 22.80 -16.64
C ASN A 496 -45.03 21.38 -16.11
N ILE A 497 -44.93 21.26 -14.79
CA ILE A 497 -44.72 19.98 -14.10
C ILE A 497 -45.87 19.01 -14.38
N ASP A 498 -47.10 19.50 -14.54
CA ASP A 498 -48.28 18.68 -14.76
C ASP A 498 -48.23 18.04 -16.14
N GLU A 499 -47.78 18.79 -17.15
CA GLU A 499 -47.51 18.28 -18.50
C GLU A 499 -46.33 17.30 -18.50
N PHE A 500 -45.26 17.55 -17.73
CA PHE A 500 -44.15 16.61 -17.57
C PHE A 500 -44.61 15.27 -16.98
N ILE A 501 -45.37 15.33 -15.89
CA ILE A 501 -45.97 14.17 -15.20
C ILE A 501 -46.88 13.43 -16.18
N ASN A 502 -47.76 14.13 -16.90
CA ASN A 502 -48.65 13.53 -17.90
C ASN A 502 -47.89 12.85 -19.06
N LEU A 503 -46.79 13.44 -19.54
CA LEU A 503 -45.96 12.85 -20.61
C LEU A 503 -45.26 11.56 -20.16
N GLN A 504 -44.84 11.48 -18.89
CA GLN A 504 -44.27 10.26 -18.31
C GLN A 504 -45.33 9.19 -18.01
N HIS A 505 -46.61 9.56 -17.92
CA HIS A 505 -47.71 8.65 -17.53
C HIS A 505 -48.63 8.17 -18.66
N ILE A 506 -48.74 8.92 -19.78
CA ILE A 506 -49.76 8.68 -20.83
C ILE A 506 -49.13 8.30 -22.19
N GLY A 507 -47.83 8.51 -22.40
CA GLY A 507 -47.16 8.20 -23.67
C GLY A 507 -46.82 6.71 -23.86
N GLU A 508 -46.94 6.21 -25.10
CA GLU A 508 -46.47 4.87 -25.54
C GLU A 508 -44.91 4.77 -25.56
N PHE A 509 -44.23 5.09 -24.46
CA PHE A 509 -42.80 4.86 -24.35
C PHE A 509 -42.54 3.40 -23.92
N GLU A 510 -42.44 2.51 -24.90
CA GLU A 510 -42.13 1.07 -24.73
C GLU A 510 -40.67 0.77 -24.32
N PHE A 511 -39.81 1.79 -24.18
CA PHE A 511 -38.39 1.60 -23.86
C PHE A 511 -38.04 2.10 -22.45
N CYS A 512 -37.66 1.16 -21.58
CA CYS A 512 -37.00 1.35 -20.26
C CYS A 512 -37.61 2.42 -19.36
N ARG A 513 -38.50 2.05 -18.43
CA ARG A 513 -39.04 2.95 -17.39
C ARG A 513 -37.90 3.56 -16.56
N PRO A 514 -37.51 4.84 -16.75
CA PRO A 514 -36.29 5.38 -16.18
C PRO A 514 -36.52 5.90 -14.76
N GLN A 515 -35.49 5.81 -13.90
CA GLN A 515 -35.47 6.54 -12.63
C GLN A 515 -35.49 8.05 -12.90
N ILE A 516 -36.32 8.78 -12.17
CA ILE A 516 -36.46 10.24 -12.21
C ILE A 516 -35.65 10.81 -11.05
N VAL A 517 -34.68 11.69 -11.35
CA VAL A 517 -33.85 12.34 -10.34
C VAL A 517 -33.99 13.85 -10.45
N PHE A 518 -34.48 14.49 -9.39
CA PHE A 518 -34.51 15.95 -9.26
C PHE A 518 -33.30 16.41 -8.44
N LEU A 519 -32.56 17.40 -8.93
CA LEU A 519 -31.37 17.93 -8.25
C LEU A 519 -31.50 19.45 -8.05
N PHE A 520 -31.64 19.88 -6.80
CA PHE A 520 -31.63 21.28 -6.39
C PHE A 520 -30.29 21.61 -5.74
N MET A 521 -29.26 21.87 -6.55
CA MET A 521 -27.86 22.01 -6.09
C MET A 521 -27.26 23.39 -6.41
N SER A 522 -28.08 24.43 -6.51
CA SER A 522 -27.56 25.80 -6.72
C SER A 522 -26.85 26.32 -5.46
N GLU A 523 -26.01 27.35 -5.60
CA GLU A 523 -25.37 28.01 -4.44
C GLU A 523 -26.40 28.63 -3.47
N ASP A 524 -27.58 28.97 -3.99
CA ASP A 524 -28.69 29.49 -3.19
C ASP A 524 -29.48 28.36 -2.54
N LYS A 525 -29.07 28.02 -1.32
CA LYS A 525 -29.66 26.95 -0.50
C LYS A 525 -31.13 27.21 -0.14
N GLU A 526 -31.56 28.47 -0.02
CA GLU A 526 -32.95 28.81 0.30
C GLU A 526 -33.84 28.58 -0.92
N LYS A 527 -33.38 29.02 -2.09
CA LYS A 527 -34.03 28.74 -3.36
C LYS A 527 -34.20 27.23 -3.58
N ASN A 528 -33.13 26.45 -3.40
CA ASN A 528 -33.17 24.99 -3.55
C ASN A 528 -34.28 24.36 -2.71
N LEU A 529 -34.40 24.79 -1.45
CA LEU A 529 -35.39 24.25 -0.52
C LEU A 529 -36.82 24.65 -0.91
N ASN A 530 -37.06 25.91 -1.28
CA ASN A 530 -38.39 26.36 -1.69
C ASN A 530 -38.87 25.63 -2.96
N GLU A 531 -38.01 25.51 -3.98
CA GLU A 531 -38.35 24.79 -5.21
C GLU A 531 -38.60 23.29 -4.94
N CYS A 532 -37.87 22.69 -4.00
CA CYS A 532 -38.11 21.32 -3.56
C CYS A 532 -39.48 21.15 -2.89
N LEU A 533 -39.88 22.07 -2.02
CA LEU A 533 -41.19 22.03 -1.34
C LEU A 533 -42.33 22.21 -2.36
N GLU A 534 -42.19 23.15 -3.31
CA GLU A 534 -43.16 23.30 -4.39
C GLU A 534 -43.29 22.03 -5.24
N LEU A 535 -42.16 21.37 -5.55
CA LEU A 535 -42.17 20.11 -6.29
C LEU A 535 -42.91 19.01 -5.50
N LEU A 536 -42.67 18.91 -4.20
CA LEU A 536 -43.35 17.92 -3.35
C LEU A 536 -44.86 18.11 -3.36
N ASP A 537 -45.36 19.35 -3.26
CA ASP A 537 -46.79 19.65 -3.34
C ASP A 537 -47.38 19.26 -4.71
N LYS A 538 -46.65 19.56 -5.80
CA LYS A 538 -47.05 19.20 -7.17
C LYS A 538 -47.12 17.68 -7.36
N LEU A 539 -46.08 16.96 -6.92
CA LEU A 539 -46.03 15.50 -6.98
C LEU A 539 -47.13 14.86 -6.14
N PHE A 540 -47.40 15.40 -4.95
CA PHE A 540 -48.47 14.95 -4.07
C PHE A 540 -49.85 15.07 -4.75
N ASN A 541 -50.16 16.24 -5.30
CA ASN A 541 -51.42 16.46 -6.02
C ASN A 541 -51.56 15.51 -7.22
N ALA A 542 -50.48 15.28 -7.97
CA ALA A 542 -50.47 14.34 -9.07
C ALA A 542 -50.75 12.90 -8.62
N VAL A 543 -50.11 12.39 -7.56
CA VAL A 543 -50.28 10.98 -7.15
C VAL A 543 -51.67 10.68 -6.58
N ILE A 544 -52.40 11.68 -6.10
CA ILE A 544 -53.78 11.51 -5.62
C ILE A 544 -54.72 11.14 -6.78
N GLU A 545 -54.43 11.62 -7.99
CA GLU A 545 -55.26 11.40 -9.18
C GLU A 545 -54.91 10.11 -9.93
N LEU A 546 -53.84 9.42 -9.53
CA LEU A 546 -53.34 8.20 -10.18
C LEU A 546 -53.95 6.92 -9.59
N SER A 547 -54.02 5.86 -10.42
CA SER A 547 -54.29 4.51 -9.90
C SER A 547 -53.16 4.02 -8.99
N ASP A 548 -53.44 3.11 -8.05
CA ASP A 548 -52.42 2.61 -7.10
C ASP A 548 -51.15 2.11 -7.78
N LYS A 549 -51.28 1.39 -8.90
CA LYS A 549 -50.12 0.90 -9.66
C LYS A 549 -49.27 2.06 -10.19
N GLN A 550 -49.91 3.05 -10.81
CA GLN A 550 -49.22 4.22 -11.39
C GLN A 550 -48.61 5.12 -10.31
N LYS A 551 -49.33 5.32 -9.20
CA LYS A 551 -48.86 6.04 -8.02
C LYS A 551 -47.56 5.43 -7.50
N TRP A 552 -47.52 4.13 -7.26
CA TRP A 552 -46.30 3.47 -6.74
C TRP A 552 -45.19 3.44 -7.77
N GLU A 553 -45.50 3.27 -9.06
CA GLU A 553 -44.51 3.41 -10.14
C GLU A 553 -43.86 4.80 -10.15
N LEU A 554 -44.62 5.89 -9.92
CA LEU A 554 -44.05 7.24 -9.84
C LEU A 554 -43.19 7.42 -8.58
N ILE A 555 -43.70 7.03 -7.41
CA ILE A 555 -43.02 7.18 -6.12
C ILE A 555 -41.70 6.39 -6.10
N ASP A 556 -41.72 5.13 -6.56
CA ASP A 556 -40.54 4.27 -6.52
C ASP A 556 -39.42 4.74 -7.44
N ASN A 557 -39.78 5.36 -8.55
CA ASN A 557 -38.81 5.85 -9.53
C ASN A 557 -38.36 7.28 -9.25
N THR A 558 -38.95 8.00 -8.31
CA THR A 558 -38.61 9.41 -8.05
C THR A 558 -37.63 9.57 -6.89
N TYR A 559 -36.53 10.26 -7.15
CA TYR A 559 -35.50 10.66 -6.20
C TYR A 559 -35.32 12.18 -6.25
N ILE A 560 -35.21 12.83 -5.10
CA ILE A 560 -35.05 14.28 -4.99
C ILE A 560 -33.82 14.55 -4.13
N TYR A 561 -32.86 15.33 -4.62
CA TYR A 561 -31.73 15.82 -3.84
C TYR A 561 -31.80 17.32 -3.72
N VAL A 562 -31.61 17.83 -2.50
CA VAL A 562 -31.71 19.25 -2.20
C VAL A 562 -30.50 19.72 -1.39
N SER A 563 -29.69 20.61 -1.96
CA SER A 563 -28.59 21.23 -1.23
C SER A 563 -29.13 22.31 -0.31
N ALA A 564 -29.13 22.01 0.98
CA ALA A 564 -29.60 22.89 2.04
C ALA A 564 -28.93 22.53 3.37
N LYS A 565 -29.07 23.40 4.38
CA LYS A 565 -28.64 23.05 5.75
C LYS A 565 -29.57 21.99 6.31
N TYR A 566 -29.01 20.89 6.80
CA TYR A 566 -29.78 19.71 7.21
C TYR A 566 -30.84 20.05 8.27
N GLU A 567 -30.48 20.80 9.31
CA GLU A 567 -31.38 21.11 10.43
C GLU A 567 -32.61 21.92 10.01
N THR A 568 -32.47 22.87 9.09
CA THR A 568 -33.61 23.69 8.63
C THR A 568 -34.44 22.94 7.59
N ALA A 569 -33.78 22.28 6.63
CA ALA A 569 -34.47 21.58 5.55
C ALA A 569 -35.29 20.40 6.06
N SER A 570 -34.74 19.60 6.97
CA SER A 570 -35.44 18.45 7.57
C SER A 570 -36.76 18.86 8.23
N MET A 571 -36.77 19.95 9.00
CA MET A 571 -37.98 20.43 9.66
C MET A 571 -39.08 20.83 8.66
N LEU A 572 -38.73 21.52 7.58
CA LEU A 572 -39.69 21.99 6.59
C LEU A 572 -40.20 20.86 5.70
N ILE A 573 -39.33 19.92 5.32
CA ILE A 573 -39.69 18.73 4.54
C ILE A 573 -40.57 17.80 5.37
N ASP A 574 -40.23 17.54 6.65
CA ASP A 574 -41.05 16.73 7.56
C ASP A 574 -42.44 17.36 7.73
N ALA A 575 -42.51 18.69 7.90
CA ALA A 575 -43.79 19.41 8.03
C ALA A 575 -44.65 19.28 6.76
N ASN A 576 -44.07 19.47 5.58
CA ASN A 576 -44.77 19.33 4.30
C ASN A 576 -45.25 17.89 4.09
N THR A 577 -44.38 16.90 4.31
CA THR A 577 -44.70 15.48 4.12
C THR A 577 -45.73 14.98 5.15
N SER A 578 -45.71 15.49 6.39
CA SER A 578 -46.71 15.13 7.41
C SER A 578 -48.15 15.48 7.00
N GLN A 579 -48.33 16.48 6.15
CA GLN A 579 -49.65 16.87 5.63
C GLN A 579 -50.13 15.95 4.50
N MET A 580 -49.25 15.11 3.94
CA MET A 580 -49.58 14.17 2.86
C MET A 580 -50.24 12.86 3.34
N GLY A 581 -50.17 12.56 4.64
CA GLY A 581 -50.78 11.37 5.26
C GLY A 581 -49.96 10.08 5.18
N ASN A 582 -50.48 8.99 5.76
CA ASN A 582 -49.72 7.77 6.06
C ASN A 582 -49.61 6.76 4.89
N GLY A 583 -49.50 7.23 3.65
CA GLY A 583 -49.46 6.32 2.50
C GLY A 583 -48.91 6.92 1.21
N ILE A 584 -48.26 8.09 1.30
CA ILE A 584 -47.58 8.77 0.21
C ILE A 584 -46.28 9.35 0.78
N TYR A 585 -45.17 9.04 0.14
CA TYR A 585 -43.85 9.59 0.47
C TYR A 585 -43.04 9.78 -0.80
N PHE A 586 -42.04 10.67 -0.75
CA PHE A 586 -41.06 10.86 -1.81
C PHE A 586 -39.65 10.76 -1.24
N LYS A 587 -38.72 10.21 -2.01
CA LYS A 587 -37.34 9.97 -1.57
C LYS A 587 -36.55 11.27 -1.63
N VAL A 588 -36.66 12.09 -0.59
CA VAL A 588 -35.93 13.35 -0.47
C VAL A 588 -34.62 13.15 0.30
N HIS A 589 -33.51 13.54 -0.33
CA HIS A 589 -32.16 13.47 0.19
C HIS A 589 -31.62 14.89 0.38
N ILE A 590 -31.47 15.31 1.63
CA ILE A 590 -30.86 16.61 1.93
C ILE A 590 -29.34 16.48 1.79
N ALA A 591 -28.76 17.22 0.85
CA ALA A 591 -27.34 17.25 0.53
C ALA A 591 -26.65 18.42 1.26
N ASP A 592 -26.25 18.17 2.51
CA ASP A 592 -25.48 19.13 3.30
C ASP A 592 -23.99 18.78 3.22
N GLU A 593 -23.24 19.49 2.36
CA GLU A 593 -21.86 19.15 2.02
C GLU A 593 -20.94 18.99 3.23
N ASN A 594 -21.10 19.84 4.25
CA ASN A 594 -20.27 19.77 5.45
C ASN A 594 -20.54 18.49 6.23
N ARG A 595 -21.81 18.16 6.43
CA ARG A 595 -22.25 16.94 7.13
C ARG A 595 -21.89 15.69 6.34
N ASP A 596 -22.20 15.66 5.05
CA ASP A 596 -21.98 14.49 4.19
C ASP A 596 -20.48 14.21 3.99
N THR A 597 -19.65 15.26 3.92
CA THR A 597 -18.19 15.13 3.93
C THR A 597 -17.70 14.44 5.20
N VAL A 598 -18.21 14.86 6.36
CA VAL A 598 -17.86 14.25 7.64
C VAL A 598 -18.34 12.80 7.72
N HIS A 599 -19.55 12.50 7.24
CA HIS A 599 -20.07 11.13 7.19
C HIS A 599 -19.15 10.21 6.38
N LYS A 600 -18.72 10.64 5.19
CA LYS A 600 -17.75 9.89 4.40
C LYS A 600 -16.42 9.74 5.13
N LEU A 601 -15.92 10.81 5.75
CA LEU A 601 -14.65 10.82 6.48
C LEU A 601 -14.65 9.82 7.65
N LEU A 602 -15.74 9.77 8.43
CA LEU A 602 -15.89 8.86 9.57
C LEU A 602 -15.95 7.37 9.16
N CYS A 603 -16.25 7.08 7.89
CA CYS A 603 -16.23 5.73 7.33
C CYS A 603 -14.90 5.39 6.65
N ASP A 604 -14.36 6.30 5.83
CA ASP A 604 -13.17 6.07 5.00
C ASP A 604 -11.87 6.14 5.80
N VAL A 605 -11.81 7.01 6.81
CA VAL A 605 -10.67 7.20 7.71
C VAL A 605 -11.18 7.29 9.15
N PRO A 606 -11.74 6.19 9.68
CA PRO A 606 -12.44 6.19 10.96
C PRO A 606 -11.53 6.63 12.11
N LEU A 607 -12.11 7.17 13.19
CA LEU A 607 -11.32 7.77 14.27
C LEU A 607 -10.42 6.76 15.01
N PHE A 608 -10.67 5.45 14.88
CA PHE A 608 -9.80 4.40 15.42
C PHE A 608 -8.60 4.08 14.53
N LEU A 609 -8.42 4.75 13.39
CA LEU A 609 -7.28 4.53 12.48
C LEU A 609 -5.90 4.54 13.19
N PRO A 610 -5.62 5.40 14.19
CA PRO A 610 -4.36 5.34 14.94
C PRO A 610 -4.10 4.00 15.68
N ALA A 611 -5.16 3.24 16.00
CA ALA A 611 -5.04 1.91 16.60
C ALA A 611 -4.50 0.85 15.62
N LEU A 612 -4.62 1.10 14.30
CA LEU A 612 -4.24 0.14 13.25
C LEU A 612 -2.74 0.18 12.90
N ASN A 613 -1.94 1.07 13.49
CA ASN A 613 -0.52 1.31 13.16
C ASN A 613 0.48 0.24 13.69
N GLY A 614 0.16 -1.05 13.54
CA GLY A 614 1.09 -2.17 13.78
C GLY A 614 1.71 -2.18 15.19
N ALA A 615 3.05 -2.25 15.29
CA ALA A 615 3.79 -2.38 16.56
C ALA A 615 3.66 -1.18 17.54
N LYS A 616 2.91 -0.13 17.17
CA LYS A 616 2.60 1.07 17.97
C LYS A 616 1.10 1.37 17.94
N SER A 617 0.25 0.35 18.11
CA SER A 617 -1.19 0.56 18.25
C SER A 617 -1.48 1.51 19.42
N GLU A 618 -2.10 2.65 19.13
CA GLU A 618 -2.55 3.59 20.16
C GLU A 618 -3.81 3.06 20.83
N ASN A 619 -3.91 3.18 22.16
CA ASN A 619 -5.07 2.71 22.94
C ASN A 619 -6.19 3.77 23.06
N SER A 620 -5.99 4.95 22.47
CA SER A 620 -6.98 6.04 22.45
C SER A 620 -6.72 6.95 21.26
N THR A 621 -7.76 7.67 20.82
CA THR A 621 -7.62 8.71 19.79
C THR A 621 -7.80 10.09 20.41
N LYS A 622 -6.83 10.98 20.17
CA LYS A 622 -6.90 12.40 20.51
C LYS A 622 -6.99 13.17 19.20
N VAL A 623 -8.22 13.59 18.88
CA VAL A 623 -8.57 14.33 17.66
C VAL A 623 -8.36 15.83 17.90
N ILE A 624 -7.60 16.47 17.02
CA ILE A 624 -7.38 17.92 17.04
C ILE A 624 -7.91 18.51 15.73
N LEU A 625 -8.90 19.40 15.84
CA LEU A 625 -9.50 20.12 14.72
C LEU A 625 -8.93 21.55 14.69
N PHE A 626 -8.31 21.93 13.59
CA PHE A 626 -7.85 23.31 13.37
C PHE A 626 -8.84 24.07 12.50
N GLY A 627 -9.39 25.15 13.07
CA GLY A 627 -10.34 26.07 12.45
C GLY A 627 -11.75 26.00 13.04
N SER A 628 -12.47 27.11 12.97
CA SER A 628 -13.85 27.26 13.45
C SER A 628 -14.87 27.22 12.29
N SER A 629 -14.69 26.30 11.34
CA SER A 629 -15.59 26.13 10.19
C SER A 629 -16.87 25.36 10.56
N GLU A 630 -17.91 25.47 9.72
CA GLU A 630 -19.12 24.65 9.87
C GLU A 630 -18.81 23.16 9.67
N MET A 631 -17.82 22.80 8.84
CA MET A 631 -17.38 21.41 8.68
C MET A 631 -16.78 20.85 9.97
N ASN A 632 -15.91 21.59 10.66
CA ASN A 632 -15.37 21.17 11.96
C ASN A 632 -16.47 21.10 13.04
N TYR A 633 -17.47 21.98 12.98
CA TYR A 633 -18.65 21.91 13.85
C TYR A 633 -19.47 20.64 13.59
N CYS A 634 -19.76 20.32 12.32
CA CYS A 634 -20.38 19.06 11.92
C CYS A 634 -19.53 17.85 12.34
N PHE A 635 -18.20 17.93 12.22
CA PHE A 635 -17.27 16.87 12.63
C PHE A 635 -17.46 16.52 14.10
N VAL A 636 -17.52 17.52 14.98
CA VAL A 636 -17.81 17.32 16.40
C VAL A 636 -19.15 16.61 16.59
N LYS A 637 -20.24 17.15 16.01
CA LYS A 637 -21.59 16.60 16.17
C LYS A 637 -21.71 15.15 15.69
N GLU A 638 -21.26 14.86 14.47
CA GLU A 638 -21.42 13.53 13.88
C GLU A 638 -20.46 12.49 14.48
N SER A 639 -19.29 12.91 14.96
CA SER A 639 -18.38 12.03 15.71
C SER A 639 -19.01 11.59 17.03
N ILE A 640 -19.62 12.52 17.79
CA ILE A 640 -20.33 12.18 19.03
C ILE A 640 -21.49 11.24 18.72
N ALA A 641 -22.25 11.49 17.66
CA ALA A 641 -23.40 10.66 17.27
C ALA A 641 -23.04 9.21 16.91
N SER A 642 -21.88 8.99 16.30
CA SER A 642 -21.62 7.76 15.53
C SER A 642 -20.36 6.99 15.95
N ALA A 643 -19.36 7.66 16.54
CA ALA A 643 -18.02 7.10 16.72
C ALA A 643 -17.71 6.62 18.14
N TYR A 644 -18.71 6.50 19.02
CA TYR A 644 -18.48 6.11 20.41
C TYR A 644 -17.99 4.66 20.54
N LEU A 645 -16.82 4.46 21.18
CA LEU A 645 -16.17 3.16 21.39
C LEU A 645 -16.01 2.80 22.88
N GLY A 646 -16.51 3.64 23.79
CA GLY A 646 -16.38 3.45 25.24
C GLY A 646 -14.94 3.27 25.70
N ALA A 647 -14.76 2.42 26.72
CA ALA A 647 -13.45 2.16 27.32
C ALA A 647 -12.53 1.29 26.42
N ILE A 648 -13.07 0.65 25.38
CA ILE A 648 -12.27 -0.17 24.45
C ILE A 648 -11.23 0.70 23.75
N HIS A 649 -11.64 1.89 23.29
CA HIS A 649 -10.75 2.85 22.63
C HIS A 649 -11.31 4.27 22.80
N PRO A 650 -10.95 4.98 23.88
CA PRO A 650 -11.48 6.31 24.15
C PRO A 650 -11.14 7.33 23.06
N ILE A 651 -12.08 8.21 22.75
CA ILE A 651 -11.94 9.29 21.76
C ILE A 651 -12.17 10.63 22.43
N ASP A 652 -11.19 11.53 22.33
CA ASP A 652 -11.31 12.92 22.75
C ASP A 652 -11.16 13.84 21.55
N ILE A 653 -11.99 14.89 21.50
CA ILE A 653 -12.00 15.84 20.38
C ILE A 653 -11.75 17.25 20.95
N THR A 654 -10.74 17.93 20.41
CA THR A 654 -10.44 19.33 20.74
C THR A 654 -10.49 20.17 19.46
N LEU A 655 -11.31 21.22 19.47
CA LEU A 655 -11.39 22.22 18.40
C LEU A 655 -10.60 23.46 18.79
N LEU A 656 -9.67 23.85 17.93
CA LEU A 656 -8.82 25.03 18.06
C LEU A 656 -9.22 26.05 16.98
N GLY A 657 -9.52 27.28 17.36
CA GLY A 657 -9.79 28.33 16.36
C GLY A 657 -10.28 29.65 16.94
N GLU A 658 -10.32 30.69 16.10
CA GLU A 658 -10.55 32.08 16.55
C GLU A 658 -11.95 32.29 17.14
N ASN A 659 -12.93 31.52 16.67
CA ASN A 659 -14.33 31.58 17.08
C ASN A 659 -14.78 30.29 17.79
N ALA A 660 -13.85 29.54 18.39
CA ALA A 660 -14.17 28.28 19.06
C ALA A 660 -15.13 28.46 20.24
N ASP A 661 -15.03 29.57 20.97
CA ASP A 661 -15.93 29.97 22.07
C ASP A 661 -17.37 30.25 21.59
N VAL A 662 -17.51 30.87 20.42
CA VAL A 662 -18.81 31.08 19.78
C VAL A 662 -19.44 29.76 19.37
N LEU A 663 -18.65 28.85 18.78
CA LEU A 663 -19.12 27.51 18.44
C LEU A 663 -19.48 26.69 19.68
N GLU A 664 -18.73 26.79 20.78
CA GLU A 664 -19.06 26.15 22.05
C GLU A 664 -20.40 26.67 22.61
N SER A 665 -20.62 27.98 22.57
CA SER A 665 -21.88 28.59 23.01
C SER A 665 -23.07 28.11 22.16
N ARG A 666 -22.91 28.03 20.84
CA ARG A 666 -23.91 27.44 19.93
C ARG A 666 -24.14 25.96 20.25
N PHE A 667 -23.07 25.21 20.48
CA PHE A 667 -23.14 23.79 20.81
C PHE A 667 -23.91 23.53 22.11
N GLN A 668 -23.68 24.34 23.16
CA GLN A 668 -24.42 24.27 24.42
C GLN A 668 -25.91 24.57 24.24
N GLN A 669 -26.27 25.47 23.32
CA GLN A 669 -27.67 25.81 23.02
C GLN A 669 -28.37 24.73 22.19
N GLU A 670 -27.72 24.20 21.16
CA GLU A 670 -28.29 23.19 20.26
C GLU A 670 -28.33 21.79 20.89
N CYS A 671 -27.37 21.48 21.77
CA CYS A 671 -27.13 20.16 22.33
C CYS A 671 -27.10 20.17 23.87
N PRO A 672 -28.12 20.70 24.56
CA PRO A 672 -28.08 20.91 26.02
C PRO A 672 -27.85 19.62 26.82
N GLY A 673 -28.30 18.47 26.30
CA GLY A 673 -28.07 17.17 26.93
C GLY A 673 -26.59 16.75 27.01
N VAL A 674 -25.73 17.30 26.13
CA VAL A 674 -24.29 17.02 26.15
C VAL A 674 -23.57 17.75 27.32
N PHE A 675 -24.22 18.71 27.98
CA PHE A 675 -23.63 19.39 29.14
C PHE A 675 -24.46 19.19 30.40
N GLY A 676 -25.79 19.18 30.27
CA GLY A 676 -26.74 19.04 31.37
C GLY A 676 -26.93 17.61 31.89
N CYS A 677 -26.40 16.60 31.20
CA CYS A 677 -26.51 15.19 31.60
C CYS A 677 -25.11 14.55 31.70
N PRO A 678 -24.27 14.91 32.70
CA PRO A 678 -22.91 14.42 32.82
C PRO A 678 -22.82 12.91 33.07
N ASP A 679 -23.84 12.34 33.71
CA ASP A 679 -23.91 10.91 34.06
C ASP A 679 -24.16 9.99 32.85
N ILE A 680 -24.56 10.55 31.70
CA ILE A 680 -24.75 9.79 30.47
C ILE A 680 -23.46 9.78 29.67
N THR A 681 -22.95 8.60 29.34
CA THR A 681 -21.64 8.46 28.71
C THR A 681 -21.69 8.81 27.22
N CYS A 682 -20.82 9.72 26.80
CA CYS A 682 -20.60 10.07 25.40
C CYS A 682 -19.24 10.76 25.21
N ILE A 683 -18.85 11.03 23.96
CA ILE A 683 -17.67 11.84 23.65
C ILE A 683 -17.95 13.29 24.07
N ARG A 684 -17.05 13.90 24.87
CA ARG A 684 -17.15 15.30 25.28
C ARG A 684 -16.04 16.11 24.63
N SER A 685 -16.42 17.08 23.80
CA SER A 685 -15.47 17.89 23.05
C SER A 685 -15.03 19.13 23.83
N LYS A 686 -13.79 19.57 23.59
CA LYS A 686 -13.25 20.82 24.12
C LYS A 686 -13.15 21.85 22.99
N PHE A 687 -13.48 23.10 23.29
CA PHE A 687 -13.34 24.22 22.38
C PHE A 687 -12.34 25.20 22.99
N ILE A 688 -11.25 25.48 22.28
CA ILE A 688 -10.19 26.38 22.77
C ILE A 688 -10.00 27.49 21.76
N ARG A 689 -10.24 28.72 22.22
CA ARG A 689 -10.07 29.92 21.40
C ARG A 689 -8.58 30.23 21.20
N CYS A 690 -8.13 30.25 19.94
CA CYS A 690 -6.78 30.70 19.58
C CYS A 690 -6.72 31.15 18.11
N SER A 691 -5.75 32.01 17.76
CA SER A 691 -5.49 32.33 16.35
C SER A 691 -4.55 31.30 15.73
N ILE A 692 -5.02 30.60 14.70
CA ILE A 692 -4.21 29.60 14.00
C ILE A 692 -2.98 30.24 13.33
N LYS A 693 -3.07 31.51 12.93
CA LYS A 693 -1.99 32.22 12.25
C LYS A 693 -0.95 32.80 13.22
N GLU A 694 -1.35 33.18 14.44
CA GLU A 694 -0.47 33.86 15.39
C GLU A 694 0.09 32.93 16.48
N THR A 695 -0.57 31.80 16.76
CA THR A 695 -0.13 30.86 17.80
C THR A 695 1.19 30.18 17.42
N ASP A 696 2.17 30.18 18.32
CA ASP A 696 3.46 29.47 18.15
C ASP A 696 3.31 27.96 18.39
N PHE A 697 2.60 27.29 17.49
CA PHE A 697 2.45 25.84 17.50
C PHE A 697 3.78 25.06 17.54
N PRO A 698 4.85 25.45 16.83
CA PRO A 698 6.16 24.80 16.96
C PRO A 698 6.64 24.71 18.42
N LYS A 699 6.54 25.81 19.17
CA LYS A 699 6.93 25.85 20.58
C LYS A 699 6.02 24.98 21.46
N LEU A 700 4.70 25.05 21.27
CA LEU A 700 3.74 24.27 22.04
C LEU A 700 3.87 22.76 21.79
N ILE A 701 4.14 22.36 20.54
CA ILE A 701 4.32 20.95 20.15
C ILE A 701 5.64 20.37 20.67
N SER A 702 6.70 21.17 20.74
CA SER A 702 8.05 20.73 21.18
C SER A 702 8.22 20.70 22.71
N GLY A 703 7.28 21.26 23.48
CA GLY A 703 7.29 21.20 24.93
C GLY A 703 8.39 22.04 25.61
N GLN A 704 8.99 23.01 24.92
CA GLN A 704 9.90 24.00 25.52
C GLN A 704 9.12 25.07 26.30
N LEU A 705 8.44 24.67 27.38
CA LEU A 705 8.04 25.60 28.42
C LEU A 705 9.29 25.96 29.21
N GLN A 706 9.64 27.25 29.27
CA GLN A 706 10.82 27.72 30.01
C GLN A 706 10.71 27.33 31.48
N ILE A 707 11.49 26.34 31.92
CA ILE A 707 11.77 26.15 33.33
C ILE A 707 12.70 27.29 33.73
N ASN A 708 12.14 28.38 34.27
CA ASN A 708 12.95 29.38 34.98
C ASN A 708 13.53 28.70 36.22
N PRO A 709 14.86 28.52 36.35
CA PRO A 709 15.46 27.76 37.44
C PRO A 709 15.43 28.47 38.81
N SER A 710 14.72 29.59 38.94
CA SER A 710 14.86 30.51 40.07
C SER A 710 13.63 30.68 40.97
N ASP A 711 12.42 30.23 40.59
CA ASP A 711 11.24 30.42 41.44
C ASP A 711 10.67 29.11 41.97
N ASN A 712 11.21 28.67 43.10
CA ASN A 712 10.74 27.50 43.85
C ASN A 712 9.40 27.72 44.59
N LYS A 713 8.60 28.71 44.18
CA LYS A 713 7.21 28.92 44.62
C LYS A 713 6.44 29.70 43.56
N ALA A 714 5.89 29.02 42.56
CA ALA A 714 4.84 29.59 41.73
C ALA A 714 3.67 28.61 41.71
N VAL A 715 2.55 29.04 42.30
CA VAL A 715 1.23 28.58 41.87
C VAL A 715 1.14 29.00 40.41
N HIS A 716 1.43 28.10 39.47
CA HIS A 716 1.24 28.37 38.06
C HIS A 716 -0.26 28.62 37.85
N ARG A 717 -0.62 29.88 37.58
CA ARG A 717 -1.91 30.15 36.94
C ARG A 717 -1.85 29.44 35.59
N LYS A 718 -2.78 28.50 35.36
CA LYS A 718 -2.96 27.82 34.07
C LYS A 718 -3.04 28.90 32.99
N GLU A 719 -2.05 29.00 32.11
CA GLU A 719 -2.12 29.91 30.98
C GLU A 719 -2.96 29.26 29.87
N PRO A 720 -3.69 30.01 29.03
CA PRO A 720 -4.48 29.46 27.92
C PRO A 720 -3.69 28.52 27.01
N ASP A 721 -2.39 28.76 26.88
CA ASP A 721 -1.45 27.97 26.09
C ASP A 721 -1.19 26.56 26.68
N ASP A 722 -1.42 26.34 27.98
CA ASP A 722 -1.23 25.04 28.64
C ASP A 722 -2.23 24.00 28.11
N ASP A 723 -3.49 24.39 27.91
CA ASP A 723 -4.53 23.50 27.40
C ASP A 723 -4.30 23.14 25.92
N ILE A 724 -3.79 24.10 25.12
CA ILE A 724 -3.40 23.86 23.72
C ILE A 724 -2.19 22.91 23.67
N ALA A 725 -1.16 23.17 24.49
CA ALA A 725 0.02 22.31 24.57
C ALA A 725 -0.35 20.88 25.02
N GLU A 726 -1.24 20.73 26.00
CA GLU A 726 -1.73 19.42 26.45
C GLU A 726 -2.43 18.67 25.32
N ALA A 727 -3.36 19.32 24.61
CA ALA A 727 -4.06 18.73 23.48
C ALA A 727 -3.09 18.30 22.36
N LEU A 728 -2.15 19.19 22.01
CA LEU A 728 -1.16 18.94 20.97
C LEU A 728 -0.08 17.94 21.35
N LYS A 729 0.19 17.71 22.63
CA LYS A 729 1.19 16.72 23.07
C LYS A 729 0.77 15.29 22.77
N TYR A 730 -0.53 15.00 22.95
CA TYR A 730 -1.10 13.66 22.79
C TYR A 730 -1.90 13.49 21.49
N GLY A 731 -2.13 14.56 20.74
CA GLY A 731 -2.80 14.52 19.43
C GLY A 731 -2.20 13.48 18.50
N ASN A 732 -3.06 12.59 17.97
CA ASN A 732 -2.70 11.51 17.05
C ASN A 732 -3.63 11.40 15.82
N TYR A 733 -4.66 12.24 15.74
CA TYR A 733 -5.53 12.39 14.58
C TYR A 733 -5.82 13.88 14.38
N PHE A 734 -5.41 14.45 13.26
CA PHE A 734 -5.51 15.90 13.00
C PHE A 734 -6.41 16.18 11.80
N ILE A 735 -7.24 17.20 11.91
CA ILE A 735 -8.04 17.75 10.80
C ILE A 735 -7.70 19.23 10.64
N VAL A 736 -7.40 19.65 9.41
CA VAL A 736 -7.08 21.04 9.07
C VAL A 736 -8.17 21.59 8.14
N ASP A 737 -8.93 22.56 8.65
CA ASP A 737 -9.94 23.33 7.91
C ASP A 737 -10.15 24.71 8.56
N TYR A 738 -9.20 25.61 8.34
CA TYR A 738 -9.24 26.97 8.91
C TYR A 738 -9.22 28.06 7.84
N ALA A 739 -8.94 27.72 6.59
CA ALA A 739 -8.76 28.64 5.48
C ALA A 739 -9.09 27.98 4.13
N ASP A 740 -8.66 28.58 3.02
CA ASP A 740 -8.78 27.99 1.68
C ASP A 740 -7.86 26.77 1.49
N ASP A 741 -8.01 26.09 0.36
CA ASP A 741 -7.25 24.89 0.01
C ASP A 741 -5.73 25.07 0.19
N LEU A 742 -5.16 26.19 -0.28
CA LEU A 742 -3.71 26.39 -0.29
C LEU A 742 -3.17 26.68 1.12
N GLU A 743 -3.87 27.51 1.89
CA GLU A 743 -3.51 27.80 3.28
C GLU A 743 -3.68 26.55 4.17
N ASN A 744 -4.72 25.73 3.95
CA ASN A 744 -4.91 24.45 4.64
C ASN A 744 -3.77 23.46 4.33
N ILE A 745 -3.42 23.29 3.05
CA ILE A 745 -2.32 22.40 2.62
C ILE A 745 -0.99 22.86 3.23
N ARG A 746 -0.69 24.15 3.14
CA ARG A 746 0.54 24.71 3.70
C ARG A 746 0.65 24.46 5.20
N PHE A 747 -0.41 24.76 5.96
CA PHE A 747 -0.40 24.54 7.41
C PHE A 747 -0.23 23.06 7.75
N ALA A 748 -0.88 22.15 7.03
CA ALA A 748 -0.75 20.71 7.25
C ALA A 748 0.69 20.20 6.99
N MET A 749 1.37 20.72 5.97
CA MET A 749 2.79 20.44 5.71
C MET A 749 3.70 20.93 6.85
N GLU A 750 3.45 22.14 7.35
CA GLU A 750 4.17 22.72 8.46
C GLU A 750 3.91 21.92 9.76
N LEU A 751 2.66 21.56 10.04
CA LEU A 751 2.25 20.70 11.15
C LEU A 751 2.97 19.34 11.14
N ARG A 752 3.01 18.66 9.98
CA ARG A 752 3.79 17.41 9.81
C ARG A 752 5.26 17.62 10.19
N THR A 753 5.84 18.74 9.77
CA THR A 753 7.23 19.10 10.08
C THR A 753 7.44 19.33 11.58
N TRP A 754 6.53 20.05 12.25
CA TRP A 754 6.62 20.32 13.69
C TRP A 754 6.46 19.04 14.51
N LEU A 755 5.53 18.17 14.14
CA LEU A 755 5.30 16.88 14.79
C LEU A 755 6.53 15.98 14.69
N LEU A 756 7.16 15.88 13.51
CA LEU A 756 8.39 15.12 13.32
C LEU A 756 9.54 15.64 14.19
N ARG A 757 9.65 16.96 14.36
CA ARG A 757 10.68 17.62 15.18
C ARG A 757 10.42 17.52 16.68
N SER A 758 9.20 17.16 17.09
CA SER A 758 8.80 17.14 18.51
C SER A 758 9.46 16.03 19.34
N ARG A 759 10.10 15.04 18.69
CA ARG A 759 10.79 13.91 19.32
C ARG A 759 12.09 13.60 18.57
N ASP A 760 13.12 13.18 19.30
CA ASP A 760 14.43 12.81 18.72
C ASP A 760 14.39 11.59 17.78
N THR A 761 13.26 10.87 17.77
CA THR A 761 13.04 9.61 17.04
C THR A 761 12.40 9.79 15.66
N PHE A 762 11.96 11.01 15.31
CA PHE A 762 11.22 11.32 14.06
C PHE A 762 10.03 10.38 13.77
N ASP A 763 9.47 9.78 14.82
CA ASP A 763 8.51 8.70 14.73
C ASP A 763 7.07 9.14 15.00
N ARG A 764 6.88 10.44 15.25
CA ARG A 764 5.57 11.05 15.48
C ARG A 764 4.93 11.42 14.14
N THR A 765 4.34 10.42 13.48
CA THR A 765 3.67 10.54 12.18
C THR A 765 2.17 10.25 12.29
N PRO A 766 1.38 11.10 12.98
CA PRO A 766 -0.06 10.89 13.14
C PRO A 766 -0.81 11.08 11.82
N PHE A 767 -2.09 10.67 11.80
CA PHE A 767 -2.97 10.96 10.67
C PHE A 767 -3.24 12.47 10.57
N ILE A 768 -3.18 13.03 9.36
CA ILE A 768 -3.51 14.44 9.08
C ILE A 768 -4.45 14.49 7.87
N GLY A 769 -5.71 14.80 8.14
CA GLY A 769 -6.72 15.13 7.15
C GLY A 769 -6.69 16.63 6.83
N VAL A 770 -6.83 16.98 5.55
CA VAL A 770 -6.84 18.37 5.07
C VAL A 770 -8.09 18.59 4.22
N LYS A 771 -8.92 19.58 4.58
CA LYS A 771 -10.07 19.96 3.74
C LYS A 771 -9.57 20.64 2.47
N VAL A 772 -9.90 20.04 1.34
CA VAL A 772 -9.54 20.49 0.00
C VAL A 772 -10.76 20.34 -0.90
N SER A 773 -11.26 21.46 -1.41
CA SER A 773 -12.48 21.50 -2.22
C SER A 773 -12.18 21.23 -3.69
N GLU A 774 -11.03 21.68 -4.20
CA GLU A 774 -10.64 21.52 -5.59
C GLU A 774 -10.03 20.14 -5.89
N LYS A 775 -10.57 19.46 -6.92
CA LYS A 775 -10.12 18.13 -7.34
C LYS A 775 -8.61 18.08 -7.65
N GLN A 776 -8.10 19.12 -8.31
CA GLN A 776 -6.69 19.19 -8.69
C GLN A 776 -5.77 19.37 -7.46
N ASN A 777 -6.14 20.25 -6.53
CA ASN A 777 -5.38 20.48 -5.31
C ASN A 777 -5.36 19.22 -4.44
N SER A 778 -6.48 18.51 -4.37
CA SER A 778 -6.58 17.25 -3.63
C SER A 778 -5.61 16.19 -4.18
N TYR A 779 -5.62 15.95 -5.50
CA TYR A 779 -4.67 15.03 -6.13
C TYR A 779 -3.22 15.39 -5.79
N LEU A 780 -2.86 16.68 -5.88
CA LEU A 780 -1.50 17.10 -5.55
C LEU A 780 -1.19 16.91 -4.08
N THR A 781 -2.14 17.19 -3.18
CA THR A 781 -2.00 17.06 -1.72
C THR A 781 -1.65 15.65 -1.28
N SER A 782 -2.34 14.63 -1.83
CA SER A 782 -2.05 13.23 -1.52
C SER A 782 -0.71 12.74 -2.06
N HIS A 783 -0.15 13.44 -3.06
CA HIS A 783 1.11 13.11 -3.74
C HIS A 783 2.25 14.10 -3.46
N LEU A 784 2.12 14.95 -2.44
CA LEU A 784 3.15 15.96 -2.11
C LEU A 784 4.47 15.29 -1.72
N THR A 785 5.48 15.44 -2.59
CA THR A 785 6.85 14.99 -2.37
C THR A 785 7.73 16.09 -1.79
N LEU A 786 8.76 15.71 -1.03
CA LEU A 786 9.77 16.67 -0.57
C LEU A 786 10.65 17.18 -1.72
N ALA A 787 11.05 18.45 -1.66
CA ALA A 787 11.91 19.05 -2.67
C ALA A 787 13.22 18.26 -2.85
N GLY A 788 13.53 17.89 -4.09
CA GLY A 788 14.73 17.11 -4.44
C GLY A 788 14.68 15.62 -4.10
N GLN A 789 13.54 15.11 -3.61
CA GLN A 789 13.32 13.68 -3.38
C GLN A 789 12.46 13.06 -4.48
N ALA A 790 12.72 11.80 -4.83
CA ALA A 790 11.85 11.04 -5.70
C ALA A 790 10.56 10.65 -4.97
N ALA A 791 9.44 10.59 -5.71
CA ALA A 791 8.18 10.09 -5.18
C ALA A 791 8.34 8.66 -4.61
N GLY A 792 7.79 8.44 -3.41
CA GLY A 792 7.70 7.15 -2.74
C GLY A 792 6.83 7.22 -1.48
N ASP A 793 6.77 6.11 -0.74
CA ASP A 793 5.76 5.90 0.32
C ASP A 793 6.31 6.01 1.75
N SER A 794 7.44 6.68 1.95
CA SER A 794 8.09 6.80 3.26
C SER A 794 7.93 8.20 3.86
N TYR A 795 7.95 8.31 5.18
CA TYR A 795 7.83 9.61 5.86
C TYR A 795 8.91 10.64 5.46
N TYR A 796 10.05 10.18 4.91
CA TYR A 796 11.16 11.03 4.47
C TYR A 796 11.13 11.37 2.97
N ASN A 797 10.08 11.00 2.23
CA ASN A 797 9.90 11.38 0.82
C ASN A 797 8.52 11.97 0.51
N LYS A 798 7.51 11.83 1.40
CA LYS A 798 6.19 12.47 1.29
C LYS A 798 5.70 13.06 2.61
N TYR A 799 4.79 14.03 2.53
CA TYR A 799 4.11 14.61 3.71
C TYR A 799 3.00 13.72 4.29
N ASP A 800 2.51 12.76 3.50
CA ASP A 800 1.46 11.81 3.89
C ASP A 800 0.19 12.52 4.45
N LEU A 801 -0.35 13.42 3.63
CA LEU A 801 -1.57 14.18 3.93
C LEU A 801 -2.77 13.50 3.27
N PHE A 802 -3.91 13.48 3.97
CA PHE A 802 -5.15 12.93 3.45
C PHE A 802 -6.12 14.05 3.05
N PRO A 803 -6.24 14.38 1.75
CA PRO A 803 -7.19 15.39 1.30
C PRO A 803 -8.63 14.85 1.38
N PHE A 804 -9.58 15.69 1.80
CA PHE A 804 -11.00 15.34 1.86
C PHE A 804 -11.90 16.53 1.54
N GLY A 805 -13.18 16.26 1.26
CA GLY A 805 -14.19 17.31 1.06
C GLY A 805 -14.32 17.85 -0.36
N ILE A 806 -14.08 17.00 -1.37
CA ILE A 806 -14.35 17.35 -2.76
C ILE A 806 -15.83 17.05 -3.05
N SER A 807 -16.67 18.07 -3.20
CA SER A 807 -18.12 17.91 -3.43
C SER A 807 -18.42 17.08 -4.68
N ALA A 808 -17.62 17.23 -5.74
CA ALA A 808 -17.74 16.43 -6.97
C ALA A 808 -17.47 14.93 -6.77
N GLN A 809 -16.78 14.54 -5.69
CA GLN A 809 -16.63 13.13 -5.30
C GLN A 809 -17.79 12.69 -4.40
N THR A 810 -18.18 13.51 -3.42
CA THR A 810 -19.27 13.20 -2.48
C THR A 810 -20.60 13.01 -3.22
N TYR A 811 -20.93 13.94 -4.12
CA TYR A 811 -22.19 13.94 -4.86
C TYR A 811 -22.07 13.34 -6.25
N HIS A 812 -21.08 12.47 -6.48
CA HIS A 812 -20.94 11.77 -7.75
C HIS A 812 -22.11 10.81 -8.00
N TYR A 813 -22.60 10.67 -9.25
CA TYR A 813 -23.76 9.84 -9.59
C TYR A 813 -23.65 8.41 -9.04
N LYS A 814 -22.46 7.80 -9.17
CA LYS A 814 -22.17 6.48 -8.57
C LYS A 814 -22.47 6.43 -7.06
N ASN A 815 -22.15 7.48 -6.32
CA ASN A 815 -22.26 7.51 -4.86
C ASN A 815 -23.67 7.88 -4.38
N ILE A 816 -24.45 8.61 -5.18
CA ILE A 816 -25.80 9.03 -4.80
C ILE A 816 -26.89 8.12 -5.38
N ILE A 817 -26.73 7.59 -6.61
CA ILE A 817 -27.72 6.74 -7.29
C ILE A 817 -27.29 5.27 -7.36
N GLU A 818 -26.15 4.95 -7.99
CA GLU A 818 -25.80 3.54 -8.28
C GLU A 818 -25.46 2.73 -7.03
N ASP A 819 -24.70 3.33 -6.12
CA ASP A 819 -24.16 2.69 -4.92
C ASP A 819 -24.20 3.68 -3.74
N SER A 820 -25.41 4.07 -3.35
CA SER A 820 -25.67 4.88 -2.14
C SER A 820 -25.53 4.07 -0.86
N VAL A 821 -24.31 3.57 -0.59
CA VAL A 821 -23.98 2.63 0.49
C VAL A 821 -24.60 3.00 1.82
N LEU A 822 -24.36 4.22 2.31
CA LEU A 822 -24.85 4.67 3.61
C LEU A 822 -26.38 4.70 3.66
N ASN A 823 -27.03 5.29 2.66
CA ASN A 823 -28.49 5.40 2.64
C ASN A 823 -29.16 4.02 2.48
N ARG A 824 -28.61 3.16 1.64
CA ARG A 824 -29.06 1.76 1.48
C ARG A 824 -29.01 1.01 2.81
N ILE A 825 -27.88 1.05 3.49
CA ILE A 825 -27.71 0.36 4.79
C ILE A 825 -28.62 0.99 5.85
N ALA A 826 -28.72 2.33 5.90
CA ALA A 826 -29.60 3.02 6.83
C ALA A 826 -31.08 2.63 6.64
N LEU A 827 -31.56 2.56 5.39
CA LEU A 827 -32.92 2.12 5.10
C LEU A 827 -33.13 0.65 5.51
N GLN A 828 -32.14 -0.23 5.27
CA GLN A 828 -32.24 -1.62 5.72
C GLN A 828 -32.28 -1.73 7.25
N ILE A 829 -31.42 -1.01 7.97
CA ILE A 829 -31.47 -0.90 9.44
C ILE A 829 -32.89 -0.50 9.88
N HIS A 830 -33.47 0.51 9.23
CA HIS A 830 -34.81 0.99 9.55
C HIS A 830 -35.90 -0.07 9.32
N LYS A 831 -35.87 -0.78 8.19
CA LYS A 831 -36.78 -1.90 7.89
C LYS A 831 -36.71 -3.00 8.96
N PHE A 832 -35.52 -3.28 9.48
CA PHE A 832 -35.36 -4.28 10.54
C PHE A 832 -35.96 -3.85 11.89
N TYR A 833 -36.06 -2.55 12.18
CA TYR A 833 -36.74 -2.04 13.39
C TYR A 833 -38.26 -2.21 13.37
N TYR A 834 -38.83 -2.37 12.17
CA TYR A 834 -40.24 -2.61 11.93
C TYR A 834 -40.67 -4.07 12.16
N LEU A 835 -39.72 -5.00 12.12
CA LEU A 835 -40.01 -6.43 12.32
C LEU A 835 -40.32 -6.73 13.80
N ASP A 836 -41.19 -7.72 14.01
CA ASP A 836 -41.45 -8.27 15.34
C ASP A 836 -40.16 -8.91 15.92
N ASN A 837 -39.97 -8.73 17.22
CA ASN A 837 -38.87 -9.31 17.97
C ASN A 837 -39.00 -10.84 18.07
N ASP A 838 -40.24 -11.36 18.04
CA ASP A 838 -40.55 -12.79 18.19
C ASP A 838 -40.54 -13.58 16.86
N LEU A 839 -40.32 -12.90 15.72
CA LEU A 839 -40.12 -13.58 14.43
C LEU A 839 -38.90 -14.51 14.50
N ASP A 840 -39.12 -15.80 14.22
CA ASP A 840 -38.05 -16.78 14.03
C ASP A 840 -37.36 -16.52 12.69
N LYS A 841 -36.44 -15.56 12.71
CA LYS A 841 -35.66 -15.10 11.56
C LYS A 841 -34.61 -16.11 11.10
N LYS A 842 -34.66 -17.39 11.51
CA LYS A 842 -33.86 -18.47 10.89
C LYS A 842 -34.51 -18.99 9.61
N ASP A 843 -35.81 -18.76 9.45
CA ASP A 843 -36.54 -19.04 8.22
C ASP A 843 -36.42 -17.82 7.28
N GLU A 844 -35.47 -17.88 6.34
CA GLU A 844 -35.21 -16.81 5.37
C GLU A 844 -36.45 -16.44 4.55
N LYS A 845 -37.34 -17.42 4.27
CA LYS A 845 -38.57 -17.18 3.52
C LYS A 845 -39.53 -16.31 4.34
N LYS A 846 -39.79 -16.66 5.59
CA LYS A 846 -40.64 -15.86 6.49
C LYS A 846 -40.07 -14.47 6.75
N LEU A 847 -38.75 -14.35 6.87
CA LEU A 847 -38.09 -13.05 7.02
C LEU A 847 -38.32 -12.18 5.79
N LYS A 848 -38.19 -12.73 4.58
CA LYS A 848 -38.44 -12.02 3.32
C LYS A 848 -39.90 -11.60 3.19
N GLU A 849 -40.84 -12.48 3.51
CA GLU A 849 -42.28 -12.19 3.53
C GLU A 849 -42.60 -11.05 4.50
N ALA A 850 -42.10 -11.11 5.74
CA ALA A 850 -42.33 -10.06 6.74
C ALA A 850 -41.69 -8.71 6.36
N LEU A 851 -40.51 -8.72 5.72
CA LEU A 851 -39.86 -7.50 5.22
C LEU A 851 -40.67 -6.87 4.08
N GLU A 852 -41.24 -7.67 3.17
CA GLU A 852 -42.08 -7.16 2.08
C GLU A 852 -43.41 -6.60 2.62
N GLU A 853 -44.01 -7.26 3.62
CA GLU A 853 -45.22 -6.78 4.29
C GLU A 853 -45.05 -5.40 4.95
N CYS A 854 -43.90 -5.14 5.60
CA CYS A 854 -43.65 -3.87 6.28
C CYS A 854 -42.93 -2.82 5.42
N LYS A 855 -42.45 -3.18 4.23
CA LYS A 855 -41.60 -2.36 3.36
C LYS A 855 -42.13 -0.94 3.15
N ARG A 856 -43.41 -0.81 2.78
CA ARG A 856 -44.04 0.48 2.47
C ARG A 856 -44.17 1.37 3.69
N SER A 857 -44.59 0.82 4.82
CA SER A 857 -44.68 1.56 6.06
C SER A 857 -43.31 2.01 6.56
N ALA A 858 -42.29 1.13 6.47
CA ALA A 858 -40.92 1.46 6.85
C ALA A 858 -40.31 2.53 5.94
N GLU A 859 -40.53 2.46 4.62
CA GLU A 859 -40.05 3.49 3.70
C GLU A 859 -40.77 4.83 3.91
N ASN A 860 -42.09 4.81 4.12
CA ASN A 860 -42.84 6.01 4.48
C ASN A 860 -42.27 6.67 5.73
N ASP A 861 -42.05 5.92 6.81
CA ASP A 861 -41.50 6.48 8.04
C ASP A 861 -40.05 6.96 7.91
N PHE A 862 -39.25 6.31 7.08
CA PHE A 862 -37.87 6.70 6.82
C PHE A 862 -37.80 8.03 6.06
N TYR A 863 -38.63 8.20 5.01
CA TYR A 863 -38.58 9.38 4.14
C TYR A 863 -39.45 10.55 4.62
N SER A 864 -40.49 10.29 5.42
CA SER A 864 -41.40 11.33 5.92
C SER A 864 -40.97 11.94 7.25
N PHE A 865 -40.04 11.30 7.98
CA PHE A 865 -39.53 11.79 9.26
C PHE A 865 -38.01 11.74 9.29
N SER A 866 -37.38 12.89 9.10
CA SER A 866 -35.92 13.03 9.03
C SER A 866 -35.20 12.47 10.27
N TYR A 867 -35.83 12.50 11.45
CA TYR A 867 -35.30 11.86 12.66
C TYR A 867 -34.99 10.37 12.45
N ASN A 868 -35.87 9.64 11.75
CA ASN A 868 -35.71 8.21 11.52
C ASN A 868 -34.55 7.94 10.55
N ALA A 869 -34.47 8.70 9.47
CA ALA A 869 -33.36 8.63 8.52
C ALA A 869 -32.02 8.97 9.19
N ASP A 870 -31.95 10.10 9.92
CA ASP A 870 -30.74 10.54 10.62
C ASP A 870 -30.25 9.51 11.65
N SER A 871 -31.17 8.98 12.46
CA SER A 871 -30.83 7.93 13.43
C SER A 871 -30.28 6.68 12.77
N SER A 872 -30.87 6.25 11.66
CA SER A 872 -30.41 5.07 10.92
C SER A 872 -29.08 5.31 10.19
N ILE A 873 -28.86 6.51 9.63
CA ILE A 873 -27.58 6.91 9.02
C ILE A 873 -26.48 6.92 10.07
N SER A 874 -26.73 7.49 11.25
CA SER A 874 -25.77 7.49 12.35
C SER A 874 -25.43 6.06 12.79
N THR A 875 -26.41 5.16 12.86
CA THR A 875 -26.15 3.73 13.12
C THR A 875 -25.33 3.08 11.99
N ALA A 876 -25.61 3.40 10.72
CA ALA A 876 -24.88 2.87 9.56
C ALA A 876 -23.39 3.27 9.61
N ILE A 877 -23.09 4.53 9.92
CA ILE A 877 -21.71 5.01 10.15
C ILE A 877 -21.11 4.29 11.37
N GLY A 878 -21.89 4.15 12.45
CA GLY A 878 -21.52 3.43 13.67
C GLY A 878 -21.17 1.95 13.46
N LEU A 879 -21.59 1.32 12.34
CA LEU A 879 -21.21 -0.06 12.04
C LEU A 879 -19.69 -0.22 11.87
N CYS A 880 -18.99 0.76 11.28
CA CYS A 880 -17.52 0.73 11.18
C CYS A 880 -16.87 0.63 12.58
N TYR A 881 -17.41 1.37 13.54
CA TYR A 881 -16.94 1.39 14.93
C TYR A 881 -17.36 0.13 15.70
N ARG A 882 -18.55 -0.41 15.40
CA ARG A 882 -19.01 -1.69 15.94
C ARG A 882 -18.12 -2.85 15.49
N PHE A 883 -17.72 -2.89 14.22
CA PHE A 883 -16.80 -3.90 13.70
C PHE A 883 -15.45 -3.82 14.39
N PHE A 884 -14.90 -2.61 14.54
CA PHE A 884 -13.67 -2.39 15.29
C PHE A 884 -13.78 -2.84 16.76
N ALA A 885 -14.88 -2.50 17.45
CA ALA A 885 -15.13 -2.93 18.83
C ALA A 885 -15.22 -4.46 18.97
N ALA A 886 -15.72 -5.14 17.92
CA ALA A 886 -15.74 -6.60 17.82
C ALA A 886 -14.40 -7.21 17.36
N LYS A 887 -13.37 -6.38 17.12
CA LYS A 887 -12.03 -6.76 16.62
C LYS A 887 -12.03 -7.31 15.19
N CYS A 888 -13.02 -6.93 14.38
CA CYS A 888 -13.09 -7.19 12.95
C CYS A 888 -12.52 -5.97 12.23
N ILE A 889 -11.28 -6.08 11.74
CA ILE A 889 -10.52 -4.95 11.18
C ILE A 889 -9.97 -5.29 9.81
N LEU A 890 -9.92 -4.30 8.92
CA LEU A 890 -9.20 -4.43 7.66
C LEU A 890 -7.70 -4.25 7.85
N ALA A 891 -6.91 -4.85 6.95
CA ALA A 891 -5.46 -4.96 7.08
C ALA A 891 -4.71 -3.64 6.89
N SER A 892 -5.24 -2.72 6.07
CA SER A 892 -4.62 -1.44 5.75
C SER A 892 -5.61 -0.28 5.79
N LYS A 893 -5.10 0.95 5.85
CA LYS A 893 -5.92 2.18 5.78
C LYS A 893 -6.65 2.26 4.44
N GLU A 894 -5.97 1.87 3.38
CA GLU A 894 -6.44 1.92 1.99
C GLU A 894 -7.70 1.05 1.81
N ASP A 895 -7.82 -0.03 2.58
CA ASP A 895 -8.98 -0.92 2.53
C ASP A 895 -10.27 -0.29 3.09
N TYR A 896 -10.16 0.76 3.92
CA TYR A 896 -11.34 1.45 4.48
C TYR A 896 -11.96 2.47 3.51
N LEU A 897 -11.20 2.93 2.51
CA LEU A 897 -11.64 3.97 1.58
C LEU A 897 -12.90 3.55 0.80
N ASP A 898 -13.69 4.54 0.38
CA ASP A 898 -14.95 4.36 -0.35
C ASP A 898 -15.93 3.39 0.31
N PHE A 899 -16.09 3.55 1.63
CA PHE A 899 -16.91 2.71 2.50
C PHE A 899 -16.48 1.25 2.55
N GLY A 900 -15.18 0.96 2.43
CA GLY A 900 -14.66 -0.41 2.31
C GLY A 900 -15.08 -1.34 3.45
N ALA A 901 -15.11 -0.85 4.70
CA ALA A 901 -15.61 -1.62 5.84
C ALA A 901 -17.09 -2.03 5.72
N LEU A 902 -17.91 -1.23 5.03
CA LEU A 902 -19.33 -1.50 4.78
C LEU A 902 -19.57 -2.33 3.51
N LYS A 903 -18.53 -2.56 2.69
CA LYS A 903 -18.56 -3.38 1.48
C LYS A 903 -17.85 -4.72 1.64
N SER A 904 -17.08 -4.91 2.72
CA SER A 904 -16.26 -6.10 2.93
C SER A 904 -17.06 -7.29 3.44
N LEU A 905 -17.19 -8.33 2.61
CA LEU A 905 -17.76 -9.62 3.00
C LEU A 905 -16.91 -10.34 4.06
N GLU A 906 -15.59 -10.11 4.05
CA GLU A 906 -14.66 -10.69 5.04
C GLU A 906 -14.95 -10.16 6.44
N VAL A 907 -15.04 -8.82 6.60
CA VAL A 907 -15.38 -8.18 7.88
C VAL A 907 -16.74 -8.66 8.40
N LEU A 908 -17.72 -8.82 7.52
CA LEU A 908 -19.04 -9.32 7.88
C LEU A 908 -19.01 -10.78 8.35
N SER A 909 -18.23 -11.63 7.68
CA SER A 909 -18.05 -13.03 8.07
C SER A 909 -17.36 -13.14 9.43
N GLU A 910 -16.26 -12.40 9.64
CA GLU A 910 -15.56 -12.36 10.92
C GLU A 910 -16.47 -11.87 12.05
N PHE A 911 -17.27 -10.83 11.78
CA PHE A 911 -18.20 -10.31 12.77
C PHE A 911 -19.26 -11.36 13.15
N SER A 912 -19.77 -12.11 12.16
CA SER A 912 -20.69 -13.23 12.41
C SER A 912 -20.08 -14.28 13.34
N ASP A 913 -18.79 -14.62 13.14
CA ASP A 913 -18.08 -15.57 14.00
C ASP A 913 -17.88 -15.03 15.43
N GLN A 914 -17.54 -13.74 15.56
CA GLN A 914 -17.37 -13.07 16.86
C GLN A 914 -18.67 -12.92 17.66
N LEU A 915 -19.82 -12.83 16.98
CA LEU A 915 -21.12 -12.81 17.66
C LEU A 915 -21.43 -14.13 18.37
N ASN A 916 -20.90 -15.25 17.86
CA ASN A 916 -21.10 -16.59 18.44
C ASN A 916 -20.23 -16.86 19.68
N SER A 917 -19.26 -15.98 20.00
CA SER A 917 -18.21 -16.20 21.02
C SER A 917 -18.37 -15.39 22.33
N ASN A 918 -19.56 -14.86 22.63
CA ASN A 918 -19.94 -14.06 23.82
C ASN A 918 -19.60 -12.56 23.85
N SER A 919 -19.39 -11.89 22.71
CA SER A 919 -19.16 -10.43 22.63
C SER A 919 -20.44 -9.56 22.64
N LYS A 920 -21.62 -10.17 22.53
CA LYS A 920 -22.90 -9.50 22.22
C LYS A 920 -23.35 -8.47 23.26
N GLU A 921 -23.15 -8.76 24.56
CA GLU A 921 -23.59 -7.85 25.62
C GLU A 921 -22.79 -6.55 25.60
N GLU A 922 -21.47 -6.64 25.52
CA GLU A 922 -20.58 -5.48 25.48
C GLU A 922 -20.86 -4.60 24.25
N LEU A 923 -21.05 -5.21 23.08
CA LEU A 923 -21.44 -4.49 21.87
C LEU A 923 -22.80 -3.79 22.02
N ALA A 924 -23.75 -4.39 22.76
CA ALA A 924 -25.04 -3.76 23.03
C ALA A 924 -24.91 -2.56 23.98
N LYS A 925 -24.02 -2.62 24.99
CA LYS A 925 -23.72 -1.48 25.88
C LYS A 925 -23.15 -0.29 25.10
N ILE A 926 -22.20 -0.56 24.20
CA ILE A 926 -21.59 0.45 23.34
C ILE A 926 -22.63 1.06 22.41
N GLU A 927 -23.48 0.24 21.79
CA GLU A 927 -24.56 0.72 20.92
C GLU A 927 -25.57 1.58 21.66
N GLN A 928 -25.93 1.22 22.90
CA GLN A 928 -26.80 2.06 23.74
C GLN A 928 -26.17 3.42 24.02
N SER A 929 -24.88 3.46 24.36
CA SER A 929 -24.17 4.71 24.63
C SER A 929 -24.02 5.57 23.37
N ARG A 930 -23.77 4.94 22.22
CA ARG A 930 -23.78 5.61 20.91
C ARG A 930 -25.16 6.20 20.60
N TRP A 931 -26.23 5.43 20.80
CA TRP A 931 -27.60 5.91 20.61
C TRP A 931 -27.95 7.07 21.57
N ASN A 932 -27.58 6.98 22.85
CA ASN A 932 -27.70 8.08 23.80
C ASN A 932 -26.96 9.33 23.27
N SER A 933 -25.73 9.16 22.79
CA SER A 933 -24.92 10.25 22.22
C SER A 933 -25.61 10.91 21.03
N PHE A 934 -26.20 10.12 20.12
CA PHE A 934 -27.04 10.61 19.02
C PHE A 934 -28.25 11.42 19.53
N MET A 935 -28.95 10.93 20.55
CA MET A 935 -30.10 11.65 21.10
C MET A 935 -29.68 13.00 21.72
N LEU A 936 -28.64 13.01 22.54
CA LEU A 936 -28.15 14.22 23.22
C LEU A 936 -27.65 15.26 22.21
N ILE A 937 -26.93 14.84 21.16
CA ILE A 937 -26.39 15.77 20.15
C ILE A 937 -27.47 16.37 19.25
N ARG A 938 -28.64 15.73 19.15
CA ARG A 938 -29.81 16.29 18.46
C ARG A 938 -30.72 17.10 19.40
N GLY A 939 -30.28 17.34 20.63
CA GLY A 939 -30.94 18.19 21.63
C GLY A 939 -32.02 17.48 22.43
N TRP A 940 -32.03 16.14 22.47
CA TRP A 940 -32.94 15.39 23.34
C TRP A 940 -32.44 15.32 24.78
N LEU A 941 -33.38 15.22 25.72
CA LEU A 941 -33.13 15.10 27.15
C LEU A 941 -33.86 13.88 27.74
N PRO A 942 -33.34 13.29 28.84
CA PRO A 942 -34.01 12.21 29.55
C PRO A 942 -35.36 12.67 30.12
N ALA A 943 -36.37 11.82 30.04
CA ALA A 943 -37.68 12.04 30.65
C ALA A 943 -37.81 11.28 31.98
N ASP A 944 -38.28 11.96 33.02
CA ASP A 944 -38.68 11.33 34.27
C ASP A 944 -40.11 10.77 34.22
N ILE A 945 -40.47 9.96 35.22
CA ILE A 945 -41.79 9.31 35.27
C ILE A 945 -42.97 10.30 35.32
N ASN A 946 -42.80 11.47 35.93
CA ASN A 946 -43.86 12.48 36.02
C ASN A 946 -44.04 13.19 34.68
N GLN A 947 -42.93 13.47 33.98
CA GLN A 947 -42.96 14.01 32.62
C GLN A 947 -43.62 13.02 31.66
N VAL A 948 -43.29 11.72 31.74
CA VAL A 948 -43.96 10.67 30.96
C VAL A 948 -45.47 10.69 31.19
N LYS A 949 -45.90 10.70 32.47
CA LYS A 949 -47.33 10.79 32.81
C LYS A 949 -47.97 12.07 32.27
N ALA A 950 -47.26 13.19 32.31
CA ALA A 950 -47.78 14.48 31.89
C ALA A 950 -48.01 14.55 30.38
N TYR A 951 -47.04 14.14 29.55
CA TYR A 951 -47.22 14.21 28.11
C TYR A 951 -48.13 13.11 27.57
N GLU A 952 -48.21 11.95 28.24
CA GLU A 952 -49.25 10.97 27.93
C GLU A 952 -50.67 11.51 28.19
N ALA A 953 -50.83 12.44 29.13
CA ALA A 953 -52.11 13.09 29.39
C ALA A 953 -52.41 14.25 28.41
N GLN A 954 -51.39 14.75 27.69
CA GLN A 954 -51.48 15.91 26.79
C GLN A 954 -51.51 15.53 25.31
N SER A 955 -51.02 14.35 24.93
CA SER A 955 -50.89 13.98 23.52
C SER A 955 -52.22 13.53 22.90
N SER A 956 -52.43 13.91 21.65
CA SER A 956 -53.44 13.34 20.76
C SER A 956 -52.99 12.01 20.11
N GLY A 957 -52.03 11.27 20.70
CA GLY A 957 -51.48 10.08 20.03
C GLY A 957 -50.48 9.22 20.82
N SER A 958 -50.39 7.98 20.35
CA SER A 958 -49.67 6.77 20.79
C SER A 958 -48.13 6.83 20.83
N ALA A 959 -47.54 7.99 21.08
CA ALA A 959 -46.08 8.17 21.05
C ALA A 959 -45.45 8.00 22.44
N HIS A 960 -44.41 7.17 22.55
CA HIS A 960 -43.70 6.91 23.81
C HIS A 960 -42.70 8.02 24.22
N LYS A 961 -42.63 9.11 23.46
CA LYS A 961 -41.68 10.22 23.60
C LYS A 961 -42.35 11.56 23.31
N HIS A 962 -41.84 12.65 23.88
CA HIS A 962 -42.34 14.00 23.59
C HIS A 962 -41.47 14.66 22.52
N VAL A 963 -41.96 14.72 21.27
CA VAL A 963 -41.17 15.20 20.13
C VAL A 963 -40.86 16.70 20.20
N LEU A 964 -41.86 17.53 20.49
CA LEU A 964 -41.68 18.99 20.57
C LEU A 964 -40.71 19.42 21.69
N ALA A 965 -40.86 18.86 22.89
CA ALA A 965 -39.97 19.11 24.01
C ALA A 965 -38.66 18.28 23.93
N LYS A 966 -38.51 17.42 22.93
CA LYS A 966 -37.41 16.46 22.77
C LYS A 966 -37.10 15.66 24.05
N LEU A 967 -38.12 15.11 24.70
CA LEU A 967 -37.95 14.27 25.90
C LEU A 967 -38.11 12.80 25.57
N HIS A 968 -37.18 11.97 26.05
CA HIS A 968 -37.22 10.52 25.85
C HIS A 968 -36.91 9.73 27.13
N PRO A 969 -37.75 8.75 27.53
CA PRO A 969 -37.56 8.03 28.80
C PRO A 969 -36.37 7.05 28.80
N PHE A 970 -35.94 6.61 27.62
CA PHE A 970 -34.86 5.61 27.46
C PHE A 970 -33.47 6.20 27.25
N ILE A 971 -33.31 7.52 27.33
CA ILE A 971 -31.97 8.14 27.38
C ILE A 971 -31.40 7.89 28.78
N ARG A 972 -30.71 6.76 28.94
CA ARG A 972 -30.21 6.20 30.21
C ARG A 972 -29.00 5.32 29.96
N GLU A 973 -28.11 5.18 30.94
CA GLU A 973 -27.01 4.21 30.86
C GLU A 973 -27.55 2.77 30.81
N TRP A 974 -26.73 1.85 30.30
CA TRP A 974 -27.15 0.47 30.05
C TRP A 974 -27.72 -0.24 31.29
N ASP A 975 -27.04 -0.08 32.42
CA ASP A 975 -27.39 -0.75 33.67
C ASP A 975 -28.66 -0.13 34.31
N ASP A 976 -29.01 1.12 33.96
CA ASP A 976 -30.22 1.80 34.42
C ASP A 976 -31.48 1.42 33.61
N LEU A 977 -31.31 0.66 32.53
CA LEU A 977 -32.43 0.16 31.72
C LEU A 977 -33.19 -1.00 32.38
N ASP A 978 -32.69 -1.52 33.51
CA ASP A 978 -33.38 -2.50 34.35
C ASP A 978 -33.94 -1.88 35.66
N ASP A 979 -33.88 -0.55 35.82
CA ASP A 979 -34.38 0.16 36.99
C ASP A 979 -35.90 -0.11 37.19
N PRO A 980 -36.36 -0.47 38.40
CA PRO A 980 -37.78 -0.62 38.72
C PRO A 980 -38.67 0.58 38.36
N ASN A 981 -38.13 1.79 38.30
CA ASN A 981 -38.82 2.99 37.83
C ASN A 981 -39.06 2.95 36.32
N LEU A 982 -38.19 2.32 35.55
CA LEU A 982 -38.39 2.12 34.12
C LEU A 982 -39.50 1.10 33.84
N GLU A 983 -39.63 0.05 34.67
CA GLU A 983 -40.76 -0.89 34.57
C GLU A 983 -42.11 -0.18 34.76
N LYS A 984 -42.18 0.83 35.65
CA LYS A 984 -43.38 1.67 35.79
C LYS A 984 -43.64 2.50 34.53
N VAL A 985 -42.59 3.09 33.94
CA VAL A 985 -42.69 3.82 32.67
C VAL A 985 -43.16 2.91 31.54
N LEU A 986 -42.59 1.71 31.40
CA LEU A 986 -43.03 0.72 30.42
C LEU A 986 -44.48 0.30 30.64
N GLY A 987 -44.92 0.14 31.89
CA GLY A 987 -46.33 -0.13 32.22
C GLY A 987 -47.27 0.99 31.77
N ILE A 988 -46.87 2.24 31.96
CA ILE A 988 -47.59 3.43 31.48
C ILE A 988 -47.68 3.40 29.94
N LEU A 989 -46.54 3.28 29.25
CA LEU A 989 -46.44 3.25 27.79
C LEU A 989 -47.20 2.06 27.16
N LYS A 990 -47.21 0.90 27.82
CA LYS A 990 -47.94 -0.29 27.36
C LYS A 990 -49.45 -0.06 27.38
N LEU A 991 -49.97 0.55 28.45
CA LEU A 991 -51.41 0.80 28.62
C LEU A 991 -51.93 1.86 27.66
N LYS A 992 -51.11 2.86 27.32
CA LYS A 992 -51.55 4.07 26.59
C LYS A 992 -51.08 4.15 25.14
N SER A 993 -49.94 3.54 24.83
CA SER A 993 -49.30 3.62 23.51
C SER A 993 -49.06 2.25 22.87
N ASN A 994 -49.54 1.16 23.48
CA ASN A 994 -49.29 -0.24 23.06
C ASN A 994 -47.80 -0.55 22.83
N TYR A 995 -46.93 0.12 23.57
CA TYR A 995 -45.49 -0.05 23.44
C TYR A 995 -45.00 -1.19 24.34
N ASN A 996 -44.58 -2.30 23.72
CA ASN A 996 -44.18 -3.53 24.41
C ASN A 996 -42.67 -3.82 24.34
N LYS A 997 -41.87 -2.96 23.70
CA LYS A 997 -40.45 -3.23 23.41
C LYS A 997 -39.55 -2.79 24.58
N LYS A 998 -38.77 -3.72 25.15
CA LYS A 998 -37.74 -3.38 26.15
C LYS A 998 -36.46 -2.87 25.46
N PRO A 999 -35.90 -1.70 25.84
CA PRO A 999 -34.73 -1.12 25.17
C PRO A 999 -33.53 -2.06 25.05
N GLN A 1000 -33.13 -2.73 26.14
CA GLN A 1000 -31.99 -3.66 26.07
C GLN A 1000 -32.25 -4.85 25.12
N VAL A 1001 -33.50 -5.33 25.03
CA VAL A 1001 -33.86 -6.42 24.12
C VAL A 1001 -33.73 -5.95 22.67
N THR A 1002 -34.24 -4.76 22.36
CA THR A 1002 -34.11 -4.17 21.01
C THR A 1002 -32.66 -3.90 20.63
N THR A 1003 -31.84 -3.40 21.56
CA THR A 1003 -30.41 -3.13 21.30
C THR A 1003 -29.64 -4.44 21.08
N ARG A 1004 -29.80 -5.45 21.95
CA ARG A 1004 -29.22 -6.79 21.74
C ARG A 1004 -29.66 -7.42 20.42
N ARG A 1005 -30.92 -7.19 20.02
CA ARG A 1005 -31.43 -7.68 18.73
C ARG A 1005 -30.77 -6.94 17.56
N SER A 1006 -30.61 -5.62 17.64
CA SER A 1006 -29.91 -4.85 16.62
C SER A 1006 -28.46 -5.31 16.44
N ILE A 1007 -27.77 -5.73 17.50
CA ILE A 1007 -26.43 -6.33 17.40
C ILE A 1007 -26.49 -7.66 16.64
N ALA A 1008 -27.44 -8.54 16.97
CA ALA A 1008 -27.60 -9.84 16.30
C ALA A 1008 -28.01 -9.72 14.83
N ASP A 1009 -28.77 -8.69 14.47
CA ASP A 1009 -29.24 -8.46 13.09
C ASP A 1009 -28.19 -7.69 12.24
N THR A 1010 -27.03 -7.30 12.79
CA THR A 1010 -26.00 -6.50 12.09
C THR A 1010 -25.64 -7.03 10.71
N THR A 1011 -25.33 -8.33 10.59
CA THR A 1011 -24.94 -8.94 9.30
C THR A 1011 -26.07 -8.95 8.28
N ARG A 1012 -27.33 -8.89 8.76
CA ARG A 1012 -28.52 -8.92 7.92
C ARG A 1012 -28.87 -7.57 7.31
N PHE A 1013 -28.34 -6.47 7.86
CA PHE A 1013 -28.50 -5.13 7.27
C PHE A 1013 -27.84 -5.00 5.88
N PHE A 1014 -26.99 -5.97 5.51
CA PHE A 1014 -26.26 -6.00 4.24
C PHE A 1014 -26.92 -6.91 3.19
N ILE A 1015 -28.03 -7.59 3.53
CA ILE A 1015 -28.80 -8.38 2.56
C ILE A 1015 -29.37 -7.43 1.52
N THR A 1016 -29.03 -7.64 0.25
CA THR A 1016 -29.59 -6.90 -0.89
C THR A 1016 -30.59 -7.78 -1.62
N ASP A 1017 -31.71 -7.20 -2.07
CA ASP A 1017 -32.58 -7.88 -3.04
C ASP A 1017 -31.75 -8.15 -4.29
N SER A 1018 -31.63 -9.42 -4.69
CA SER A 1018 -30.90 -9.78 -5.90
C SER A 1018 -31.59 -9.09 -7.09
N LYS A 1019 -30.86 -8.17 -7.75
CA LYS A 1019 -31.24 -7.64 -9.06
C LYS A 1019 -30.99 -8.69 -10.16
N GLU A 1020 -31.47 -9.91 -9.97
CA GLU A 1020 -31.33 -11.01 -10.95
C GLU A 1020 -32.15 -10.80 -12.23
N HIS A 1021 -32.90 -9.70 -12.34
CA HIS A 1021 -33.70 -9.36 -13.52
C HIS A 1021 -33.28 -8.08 -14.26
N GLU A 1022 -32.25 -7.37 -13.81
CA GLU A 1022 -31.57 -6.41 -14.68
C GLU A 1022 -30.53 -7.18 -15.49
N GLN A 1023 -30.98 -7.82 -16.58
CA GLN A 1023 -30.05 -8.25 -17.63
C GLN A 1023 -29.19 -7.05 -17.98
N THR A 1024 -27.88 -7.18 -17.78
CA THR A 1024 -26.87 -6.25 -18.27
C THR A 1024 -27.08 -6.10 -19.77
N HIS A 1025 -27.55 -4.92 -20.18
CA HIS A 1025 -27.56 -4.48 -21.56
C HIS A 1025 -26.37 -3.55 -21.80
#